data_AF-A0A2Z5BQA4-F1
#
_entry.id   AF-A0A2Z5BQA4-F1
#
_cell.length_a   1.000
_cell.length_b   1.000
_cell.length_c   1.000
_cell.angle_alpha   90.00
_cell.angle_beta   90.00
_cell.angle_gamma   90.00
#
_symmetry.space_group_name_H-M   'P 1'
#
loop_
_entity.id
_entity.type
_entity.pdbx_description
1 polymer ?
#
loop_
_entity_poly.entity_id
_entity_poly.type
_entity_poly.pdbx_seq_one_letter_code
_entity_poly.pdbx_strand_id
1 'polypeptide(L)'
;MGATAAGRIVGQSLATLALAVALVVALEAFSLVLVGTEWGARIGWFEPPDPSLQGTSSALVAAAIGVGATLLGLYYATIGVIASTIYKSVPGDVRELFIAERNSEAYLKIVILTIGTSVVVLAAGVLGYAVTGMTLVVVGFLAALACAGLIVLARRLFDYFDPSKLSSLLLSQIADGIREATGSRTRALPHRQSEAHYRVYSALASFRHLVDLLGHEELRNATAPMSLTRQLLDIVGSYSSWKYAIPTDSNWWDRMPSHSNWLTIDHSRLELALNASVSYPPDLQPDYLWLENTVARLLRKSLQVGFQSQAGANALAITESIAGLVANLAARLQIDEALAIEAAWEDVILDVATTAQVAEGDAPDYQIRINQMAAAESLVLPLTKMVLGLEYAARSIIGRDLSGEFEAAVSDPNALYRGHLPTLTRQMLEEFSTAIRRETEAEGRRVTPRWWIDHFAARSMAEALLATESGVLQEVGRRTTAQVAQFAEQGRHDLAVVTGMASLELLSKIETHAPTIRRAQAKLDGFRNENASVPQWPERGTAVVDPQDAHTAMLVKLAALLPELRIKKFEPREPDLYGQLYQFVVDGAFRAILSGDRDRALILYQSALLEMEPARMRILADLERHETNTRVVFAVEPLITAMDLAGYALLMFELDGKGIWPEIKSMWDTLLTDKREVAEFLLTAASFVDGTFAMTVGGLERSRRSIEMGRVFEARQVGGDERTWDGSRWRPHESAIVSALAPRGYGIQDDLYELFIAEYLVDHLPDDAKLGHKADMLADQIARYRGESGASDDAQGESDA
;
A
#
# COMPACT_ATOMS: atom_id res chain seq x y z
N MET A 1 -29.88 41.54 -10.29
CA MET A 1 -29.94 40.28 -9.52
C MET A 1 -30.51 40.42 -8.10
N GLY A 2 -30.58 41.61 -7.47
CA GLY A 2 -31.13 41.76 -6.11
C GLY A 2 -32.66 41.58 -5.96
N ALA A 3 -33.45 41.86 -7.00
CA ALA A 3 -34.92 41.82 -6.92
C ALA A 3 -35.51 40.38 -6.85
N THR A 4 -34.82 39.39 -7.45
CA THR A 4 -35.28 37.98 -7.46
C THR A 4 -34.96 37.24 -6.15
N ALA A 5 -33.91 37.64 -5.44
CA ALA A 5 -33.58 37.10 -4.12
C ALA A 5 -34.55 37.60 -3.04
N ALA A 6 -34.85 38.90 -3.03
CA ALA A 6 -35.84 39.49 -2.12
C ALA A 6 -37.24 38.87 -2.30
N GLY A 7 -37.66 38.64 -3.57
CA GLY A 7 -38.93 37.97 -3.87
C GLY A 7 -39.00 36.52 -3.37
N ARG A 8 -37.90 35.77 -3.45
CA ARG A 8 -37.81 34.40 -2.89
C ARG A 8 -37.89 34.40 -1.36
N ILE A 9 -37.20 35.31 -0.69
CA ILE A 9 -37.19 35.41 0.77
C ILE A 9 -38.59 35.79 1.29
N VAL A 10 -39.24 36.78 0.66
CA VAL A 10 -40.62 37.16 1.00
C VAL A 10 -41.59 36.01 0.72
N GLY A 11 -41.43 35.30 -0.40
CA GLY A 11 -42.25 34.13 -0.73
C GLY A 11 -42.10 32.98 0.26
N GLN A 12 -40.88 32.69 0.73
CA GLN A 12 -40.63 31.66 1.75
C GLN A 12 -41.20 32.06 3.11
N SER A 13 -41.02 33.31 3.54
CA SER A 13 -41.58 33.82 4.80
C SER A 13 -43.11 33.80 4.81
N LEU A 14 -43.74 34.18 3.69
CA LEU A 14 -45.19 34.09 3.52
C LEU A 14 -45.68 32.63 3.52
N ALA A 15 -44.94 31.71 2.89
CA ALA A 15 -45.27 30.28 2.92
C ALA A 15 -45.21 29.70 4.34
N THR A 16 -44.22 30.08 5.16
CA THR A 16 -44.14 29.64 6.56
C THR A 16 -45.27 30.20 7.43
N LEU A 17 -45.66 31.46 7.20
CA LEU A 17 -46.78 32.06 7.90
C LEU A 17 -48.11 31.42 7.48
N ALA A 18 -48.30 31.16 6.19
CA ALA A 18 -49.45 30.44 5.66
C ALA A 18 -49.53 29.02 6.22
N LEU A 19 -48.40 28.33 6.35
CA LEU A 19 -48.33 27.01 6.98
C LEU A 19 -48.72 27.05 8.46
N ALA A 20 -48.24 28.06 9.21
CA ALA A 20 -48.61 28.23 10.61
C ALA A 20 -50.12 28.51 10.77
N VAL A 21 -50.70 29.37 9.94
CA VAL A 21 -52.14 29.64 9.92
C VAL A 21 -52.92 28.38 9.56
N ALA A 22 -52.52 27.67 8.49
CA ALA A 22 -53.17 26.43 8.07
C ALA A 22 -53.11 25.34 9.16
N LEU A 23 -51.99 25.23 9.88
CA LEU A 23 -51.83 24.31 10.99
C LEU A 23 -52.81 24.65 12.13
N VAL A 24 -52.89 25.92 12.55
CA VAL A 24 -53.84 26.34 13.59
C VAL A 24 -55.28 26.09 13.15
N VAL A 25 -55.66 26.46 11.92
CA VAL A 25 -57.01 26.23 11.39
C VAL A 25 -57.34 24.74 11.33
N ALA A 26 -56.39 23.89 10.90
CA ALA A 26 -56.58 22.44 10.84
C ALA A 26 -56.76 21.84 12.23
N LEU A 27 -55.97 22.28 13.22
CA LEU A 27 -56.10 21.84 14.62
C LEU A 27 -57.46 22.25 15.20
N GLU A 28 -57.89 23.49 14.98
CA GLU A 28 -59.20 23.97 15.44
C GLU A 28 -60.37 23.22 14.76
N ALA A 29 -60.30 23.01 13.44
CA ALA A 29 -61.31 22.24 12.70
C ALA A 29 -61.36 20.77 13.18
N PHE A 30 -60.20 20.17 13.44
CA PHE A 30 -60.10 18.81 13.97
C PHE A 30 -60.66 18.70 15.39
N SER A 31 -60.35 19.66 16.26
CA SER A 31 -60.95 19.75 17.60
C SER A 31 -62.47 19.84 17.52
N LEU A 32 -63.02 20.69 16.65
CA LEU A 32 -64.47 20.85 16.48
C LEU A 32 -65.17 19.56 16.03
N VAL A 33 -64.56 18.81 15.10
CA VAL A 33 -65.10 17.52 14.65
C VAL A 33 -65.10 16.49 15.78
N LEU A 34 -64.04 16.46 16.60
CA LEU A 34 -63.91 15.51 17.69
C LEU A 34 -64.82 15.81 18.88
N VAL A 35 -65.03 17.09 19.23
CA VAL A 35 -66.00 17.49 20.27
C VAL A 35 -67.42 16.99 19.94
N GLY A 36 -67.77 16.90 18.65
CA GLY A 36 -69.04 16.33 18.19
C GLY A 36 -69.20 14.82 18.41
N THR A 37 -68.18 14.11 18.87
CA THR A 37 -68.22 12.67 19.16
C THR A 37 -68.34 12.40 20.67
N GLU A 38 -69.04 11.33 21.07
CA GLU A 38 -69.20 10.98 22.50
C GLU A 38 -67.87 10.75 23.25
N TRP A 39 -66.81 10.41 22.51
CA TRP A 39 -65.47 10.22 23.04
C TRP A 39 -64.73 11.56 23.24
N GLY A 40 -64.76 12.45 22.25
CA GLY A 40 -64.08 13.74 22.33
C GLY A 40 -64.67 14.68 23.38
N ALA A 41 -66.00 14.64 23.57
CA ALA A 41 -66.67 15.41 24.63
C ALA A 41 -66.26 15.01 26.06
N ARG A 42 -65.67 13.82 26.26
CA ARG A 42 -65.13 13.39 27.58
C ARG A 42 -63.70 13.86 27.83
N ILE A 43 -63.00 14.33 26.80
CA ILE A 43 -61.61 14.74 26.86
C ILE A 43 -61.56 16.27 26.76
N GLY A 44 -61.39 16.94 27.90
CA GLY A 44 -61.36 18.41 28.00
C GLY A 44 -60.20 19.12 27.27
N TRP A 45 -59.45 18.42 26.42
CA TRP A 45 -58.41 19.01 25.57
C TRP A 45 -59.00 19.64 24.30
N PHE A 46 -60.16 19.18 23.83
CA PHE A 46 -60.74 19.69 22.58
C PHE A 46 -61.64 20.91 22.78
N GLU A 47 -61.94 21.26 24.03
CA GLU A 47 -62.65 22.48 24.40
C GLU A 47 -61.67 23.63 24.68
N PRO A 48 -62.10 24.89 24.51
CA PRO A 48 -61.32 26.04 24.96
C PRO A 48 -61.14 25.98 26.49
N PRO A 49 -59.96 26.32 27.03
CA PRO A 49 -59.71 26.29 28.46
C PRO A 49 -60.64 27.26 29.20
N ASP A 50 -60.95 26.90 30.45
CA ASP A 50 -61.79 27.69 31.35
C ASP A 50 -61.34 29.18 31.37
N PRO A 51 -62.28 30.16 31.36
CA PRO A 51 -61.96 31.59 31.42
C PRO A 51 -60.95 31.98 32.51
N SER A 52 -60.94 31.27 33.64
CA SER A 52 -59.97 31.46 34.73
C SER A 52 -58.52 31.12 34.35
N LEU A 53 -58.29 30.29 33.33
CA LEU A 53 -56.99 29.84 32.82
C LEU A 53 -56.54 30.55 31.54
N GLN A 54 -57.31 31.51 31.03
CA GLN A 54 -56.94 32.28 29.83
C GLN A 54 -55.66 33.12 30.03
N GLY A 55 -55.45 33.66 31.24
CA GLY A 55 -54.22 34.36 31.60
C GLY A 55 -53.00 33.43 31.58
N THR A 56 -53.15 32.21 32.08
CA THR A 56 -52.08 31.19 32.08
C THR A 56 -51.79 30.68 30.66
N SER A 57 -52.82 30.53 29.84
CA SER A 57 -52.70 30.08 28.44
C SER A 57 -51.98 31.11 27.58
N SER A 58 -52.32 32.39 27.71
CA SER A 58 -51.61 33.47 27.02
C SER A 58 -50.17 33.62 27.51
N ALA A 59 -49.90 33.41 28.81
CA ALA A 59 -48.55 33.39 29.36
C ALA A 59 -47.70 32.22 28.79
N LEU A 60 -48.29 31.04 28.61
CA LEU A 60 -47.61 29.89 27.99
C LEU A 60 -47.24 30.17 26.53
N VAL A 61 -48.16 30.72 25.74
CA VAL A 61 -47.94 31.07 24.33
C VAL A 61 -46.89 32.19 24.22
N ALA A 62 -46.96 33.20 25.10
CA ALA A 62 -45.95 34.26 25.17
C ALA A 62 -44.56 33.71 25.56
N ALA A 63 -44.50 32.75 26.49
CA ALA A 63 -43.26 32.07 26.85
C ALA A 63 -42.69 31.27 25.67
N ALA A 64 -43.54 30.59 24.87
CA ALA A 64 -43.12 29.89 23.66
C ALA A 64 -42.52 30.84 22.61
N ILE A 65 -43.12 32.02 22.41
CA ILE A 65 -42.57 33.09 21.56
C ILE A 65 -41.21 33.56 22.10
N GLY A 66 -41.13 33.85 23.40
CA GLY A 66 -39.91 34.33 24.06
C GLY A 66 -38.77 33.33 23.96
N VAL A 67 -39.03 32.05 24.23
CA VAL A 67 -38.06 30.96 24.05
C VAL A 67 -37.64 30.85 22.59
N GLY A 68 -38.58 30.79 21.65
CA GLY A 68 -38.27 30.69 20.22
C GLY A 68 -37.39 31.85 19.72
N ALA A 69 -37.73 33.09 20.09
CA ALA A 69 -36.96 34.27 19.71
C ALA A 69 -35.56 34.28 20.32
N THR A 70 -35.43 33.86 21.59
CA THR A 70 -34.14 33.77 22.28
C THR A 70 -33.25 32.71 21.64
N LEU A 71 -33.80 31.54 21.32
CA LEU A 71 -33.08 30.46 20.64
C LEU A 71 -32.60 30.89 19.25
N LEU A 72 -33.44 31.59 18.49
CA LEU A 72 -33.08 32.13 17.18
C LEU A 72 -31.96 33.18 17.28
N GLY A 73 -32.04 34.07 18.28
CA GLY A 73 -31.01 35.07 18.55
C GLY A 73 -29.68 34.42 18.94
N LEU A 74 -29.71 33.43 19.84
CA LEU A 74 -28.52 32.69 20.26
C LEU A 74 -27.86 31.96 19.08
N TYR A 75 -28.66 31.32 18.22
CA TYR A 75 -28.16 30.64 17.03
C TYR A 75 -27.37 31.58 16.09
N TYR A 76 -27.95 32.73 15.73
CA TYR A 76 -27.25 33.69 14.85
C TYR A 76 -26.07 34.36 15.54
N ALA A 77 -26.13 34.59 16.85
CA ALA A 77 -25.00 35.08 17.63
C ALA A 77 -23.84 34.07 17.61
N THR A 78 -24.10 32.78 17.87
CA THR A 78 -23.08 31.72 17.84
C THR A 78 -22.49 31.55 16.45
N ILE A 79 -23.31 31.56 15.39
CA ILE A 79 -22.83 31.54 14.00
C ILE A 79 -21.98 32.76 13.68
N GLY A 80 -22.39 33.95 14.13
CA GLY A 80 -21.63 35.18 13.94
C GLY A 80 -20.26 35.13 14.62
N VAL A 81 -20.19 34.57 15.83
CA VAL A 81 -18.93 34.34 16.55
C VAL A 81 -18.06 33.36 15.77
N ILE A 82 -18.56 32.16 15.43
CA ILE A 82 -17.77 31.14 14.71
C ILE A 82 -17.24 31.68 13.37
N ALA A 83 -18.09 32.37 12.61
CA ALA A 83 -17.71 32.96 11.32
C ALA A 83 -16.67 34.09 11.46
N SER A 84 -16.64 34.80 12.60
CA SER A 84 -15.74 35.95 12.84
C SER A 84 -14.47 35.59 13.62
N THR A 85 -14.43 34.45 14.31
CA THR A 85 -13.27 34.00 15.08
C THR A 85 -12.40 33.02 14.30
N ILE A 86 -12.98 32.00 13.66
CA ILE A 86 -12.23 30.90 13.03
C ILE A 86 -12.17 31.05 11.51
N TYR A 87 -13.29 31.42 10.90
CA TYR A 87 -13.40 31.50 9.45
C TYR A 87 -13.16 32.91 8.89
N LYS A 88 -12.61 33.82 9.72
CA LYS A 88 -12.36 35.22 9.33
C LYS A 88 -11.37 35.35 8.16
N SER A 89 -10.41 34.44 8.09
CA SER A 89 -9.37 34.37 7.06
C SER A 89 -9.71 33.41 5.90
N VAL A 90 -10.89 32.79 5.92
CA VAL A 90 -11.27 31.73 4.97
C VAL A 90 -12.06 32.32 3.79
N PRO A 91 -11.79 31.89 2.53
CA PRO A 91 -12.54 32.32 1.36
C PRO A 91 -14.06 32.16 1.51
N GLY A 92 -14.83 33.04 0.87
CA GLY A 92 -16.29 33.11 0.99
C GLY A 92 -17.01 31.78 0.75
N ASP A 93 -16.47 30.94 -0.12
CA ASP A 93 -17.06 29.65 -0.52
C ASP A 93 -17.18 28.65 0.66
N VAL A 94 -16.18 28.60 1.54
CA VAL A 94 -16.24 27.73 2.74
C VAL A 94 -17.23 28.27 3.77
N ARG A 95 -17.34 29.60 3.85
CA ARG A 95 -18.34 30.28 4.70
C ARG A 95 -19.76 30.04 4.19
N GLU A 96 -19.96 30.01 2.87
CA GLU A 96 -21.24 29.65 2.26
C GLU A 96 -21.58 28.17 2.52
N LEU A 97 -20.59 27.27 2.48
CA LEU A 97 -20.77 25.85 2.82
C LEU A 97 -21.28 25.66 4.26
N PHE A 98 -20.76 26.45 5.20
CA PHE A 98 -21.21 26.46 6.59
C PHE A 98 -22.65 26.96 6.74
N ILE A 99 -23.07 27.95 5.93
CA ILE A 99 -24.42 28.52 5.97
C ILE A 99 -25.43 27.59 5.28
N ALA A 100 -25.02 26.86 4.24
CA ALA A 100 -25.90 26.05 3.39
C ALA A 100 -26.32 24.70 4.00
N GLU A 101 -25.94 24.36 5.24
CA GLU A 101 -26.20 23.01 5.76
C GLU A 101 -27.69 22.73 6.02
N ARG A 102 -28.19 21.67 5.40
CA ARG A 102 -29.58 21.19 5.42
C ARG A 102 -30.19 20.94 6.80
N ASN A 103 -29.37 20.62 7.82
CA ASN A 103 -29.85 20.32 9.17
C ASN A 103 -30.11 21.58 10.00
N SER A 104 -29.35 22.65 9.74
CA SER A 104 -29.63 23.96 10.33
C SER A 104 -30.95 24.52 9.78
N GLU A 105 -31.23 24.26 8.49
CA GLU A 105 -32.48 24.61 7.84
C GLU A 105 -33.69 23.91 8.51
N ALA A 106 -33.58 22.63 8.87
CA ALA A 106 -34.65 21.89 9.54
C ALA A 106 -34.94 22.41 10.96
N TYR A 107 -33.89 22.69 11.75
CA TYR A 107 -34.04 23.31 13.07
C TYR A 107 -34.67 24.71 12.98
N LEU A 108 -34.16 25.55 12.07
CA LEU A 108 -34.69 26.89 11.82
C LEU A 108 -36.17 26.84 11.43
N LYS A 109 -36.57 25.88 10.58
CA LYS A 109 -37.99 25.66 10.24
C LYS A 109 -38.85 25.34 11.46
N ILE A 110 -38.37 24.49 12.37
CA ILE A 110 -39.11 24.15 13.60
C ILE A 110 -39.25 25.39 14.49
N VAL A 111 -38.17 26.15 14.74
CA VAL A 111 -38.21 27.35 15.58
C VAL A 111 -39.11 28.42 14.98
N ILE A 112 -38.99 28.69 13.68
CA ILE A 112 -39.81 29.67 12.96
C ILE A 112 -41.28 29.23 12.97
N LEU A 113 -41.57 27.94 12.79
CA LEU A 113 -42.93 27.40 12.87
C LEU A 113 -43.51 27.56 14.28
N THR A 114 -42.72 27.29 15.34
CA THR A 114 -43.14 27.48 16.74
C THR A 114 -43.50 28.94 17.01
N ILE A 115 -42.64 29.88 16.60
CA ILE A 115 -42.90 31.32 16.75
C ILE A 115 -44.15 31.71 15.95
N GLY A 116 -44.22 31.33 14.67
CA GLY A 116 -45.33 31.66 13.78
C GLY A 116 -46.67 31.15 14.29
N THR A 117 -46.73 29.89 14.71
CA THR A 117 -47.94 29.27 15.29
C THR A 117 -48.34 29.95 16.58
N SER A 118 -47.38 30.27 17.46
CA SER A 118 -47.65 30.96 18.73
C SER A 118 -48.15 32.40 18.52
N VAL A 119 -47.61 33.12 17.53
CA VAL A 119 -48.07 34.47 17.16
C VAL A 119 -49.49 34.42 16.60
N VAL A 120 -49.82 33.44 15.75
CA VAL A 120 -51.18 33.26 15.22
C VAL A 120 -52.18 32.96 16.35
N VAL A 121 -51.82 32.08 17.29
CA VAL A 121 -52.65 31.77 18.47
C VAL A 121 -52.87 33.01 19.34
N LEU A 122 -51.83 33.82 19.56
CA LEU A 122 -51.92 35.06 20.33
C LEU A 122 -52.79 36.12 19.61
N ALA A 123 -52.62 36.26 18.29
CA ALA A 123 -53.44 37.15 17.47
C ALA A 123 -54.92 36.73 17.45
N ALA A 124 -55.20 35.43 17.39
CA ALA A 124 -56.56 34.88 17.51
C ALA A 124 -57.18 35.23 18.87
N GLY A 125 -56.39 35.14 19.95
CA GLY A 125 -56.81 35.56 21.29
C GLY A 125 -57.15 37.05 21.38
N VAL A 126 -56.39 37.93 20.72
CA VAL A 126 -56.69 39.38 20.64
C VAL A 126 -57.97 39.66 19.86
N LEU A 127 -58.27 38.84 18.85
CA LEU A 127 -59.52 38.92 18.06
C LEU A 127 -60.74 38.30 18.80
N GLY A 128 -60.56 37.88 20.06
CA GLY A 128 -61.62 37.31 20.89
C GLY A 128 -61.92 35.84 20.63
N TYR A 129 -61.07 35.13 19.88
CA TYR A 129 -61.21 33.70 19.62
C TYR A 129 -60.52 32.88 20.72
N ALA A 130 -61.31 32.06 21.42
CA ALA A 130 -60.80 31.14 22.43
C ALA A 130 -60.26 29.87 21.76
N VAL A 131 -58.93 29.77 21.67
CA VAL A 131 -58.22 28.64 21.05
C VAL A 131 -58.36 27.38 21.91
N THR A 132 -58.48 26.22 21.26
CA THR A 132 -58.69 24.93 21.95
C THR A 132 -57.47 24.47 22.76
N GLY A 133 -57.71 23.68 23.81
CA GLY A 133 -56.63 23.08 24.62
C GLY A 133 -55.64 22.25 23.79
N MET A 134 -56.10 21.59 22.72
CA MET A 134 -55.27 20.80 21.81
C MET A 134 -54.24 21.67 21.09
N THR A 135 -54.65 22.84 20.60
CA THR A 135 -53.74 23.79 19.96
C THR A 135 -52.68 24.29 20.96
N LEU A 136 -53.04 24.50 22.23
CA LEU A 136 -52.09 24.85 23.29
C LEU A 136 -51.11 23.71 23.61
N VAL A 137 -51.58 22.47 23.63
CA VAL A 137 -50.72 21.27 23.80
C VAL A 137 -49.73 21.15 22.65
N VAL A 138 -50.16 21.39 21.40
CA VAL A 138 -49.28 21.37 20.23
C VAL A 138 -48.25 22.50 20.30
N VAL A 139 -48.64 23.71 20.70
CA VAL A 139 -47.69 24.82 20.92
C VAL A 139 -46.67 24.46 22.00
N GLY A 140 -47.10 23.87 23.11
CA GLY A 140 -46.21 23.38 24.17
C GLY A 140 -45.24 22.29 23.68
N PHE A 141 -45.73 21.35 22.86
CA PHE A 141 -44.90 20.32 22.26
C PHE A 141 -43.87 20.89 21.27
N LEU A 142 -44.28 21.83 20.41
CA LEU A 142 -43.39 22.53 19.47
C LEU A 142 -42.32 23.36 20.20
N ALA A 143 -42.66 23.99 21.32
CA ALA A 143 -41.71 24.69 22.18
C ALA A 143 -40.70 23.72 22.83
N ALA A 144 -41.18 22.59 23.36
CA ALA A 144 -40.31 21.55 23.92
C ALA A 144 -39.38 20.95 22.85
N LEU A 145 -39.89 20.71 21.63
CA LEU A 145 -39.11 20.21 20.50
C LEU A 145 -38.04 21.23 20.07
N ALA A 146 -38.36 22.53 20.03
CA ALA A 146 -37.40 23.58 19.75
C ALA A 146 -36.27 23.64 20.79
N CYS A 147 -36.60 23.47 22.09
CA CYS A 147 -35.62 23.38 23.16
C CYS A 147 -34.74 22.12 23.04
N ALA A 148 -35.33 20.95 22.78
CA ALA A 148 -34.56 19.71 22.59
C ALA A 148 -33.65 19.80 21.35
N GLY A 149 -34.12 20.44 20.28
CA GLY A 149 -33.35 20.70 19.07
C GLY A 149 -32.08 21.53 19.33
N LEU A 150 -32.10 22.43 20.32
CA LEU A 150 -30.90 23.21 20.69
C LEU A 150 -29.75 22.31 21.14
N ILE A 151 -30.01 21.23 21.90
CA ILE A 151 -28.95 20.33 22.38
C ILE A 151 -28.26 19.64 21.20
N VAL A 152 -29.04 19.19 20.21
CA VAL A 152 -28.54 18.55 18.99
C VAL A 152 -27.75 19.56 18.15
N LEU A 153 -28.27 20.78 18.02
CA LEU A 153 -27.62 21.85 17.26
C LEU A 153 -26.33 22.33 17.94
N ALA A 154 -26.31 22.48 19.26
CA ALA A 154 -25.13 22.90 20.00
C ALA A 154 -23.98 21.92 19.81
N ARG A 155 -24.24 20.60 19.96
CA ARG A 155 -23.23 19.55 19.69
C ARG A 155 -22.68 19.62 18.26
N ARG A 156 -23.53 19.90 17.27
CA ARG A 156 -23.11 20.06 15.87
C ARG A 156 -22.39 21.38 15.60
N LEU A 157 -22.80 22.47 16.24
CA LEU A 157 -22.09 23.74 16.21
C LEU A 157 -20.66 23.56 16.73
N PHE A 158 -20.49 22.73 17.77
CA PHE A 158 -19.18 22.33 18.26
C PHE A 158 -18.40 21.45 17.26
N ASP A 159 -19.09 20.63 16.48
CA ASP A 159 -18.47 19.79 15.45
C ASP A 159 -17.84 20.61 14.31
N TYR A 160 -18.33 21.83 14.01
CA TYR A 160 -17.71 22.70 13.00
C TYR A 160 -16.44 23.42 13.47
N PHE A 161 -16.03 23.23 14.73
CA PHE A 161 -14.66 23.56 15.13
C PHE A 161 -13.63 22.62 14.49
N ASP A 162 -14.06 21.48 13.92
CA ASP A 162 -13.19 20.51 13.23
C ASP A 162 -13.28 20.66 11.69
N PRO A 163 -12.21 21.17 11.03
CA PRO A 163 -12.17 21.31 9.56
C PRO A 163 -12.36 19.98 8.82
N SER A 164 -12.07 18.83 9.45
CA SER A 164 -12.21 17.51 8.84
C SER A 164 -13.68 17.05 8.69
N LYS A 165 -14.63 17.71 9.37
CA LYS A 165 -16.07 17.45 9.17
C LYS A 165 -16.62 18.24 7.97
N LEU A 166 -16.10 19.43 7.70
CA LEU A 166 -16.45 20.21 6.50
C LEU A 166 -16.05 19.50 5.21
N SER A 167 -14.92 18.78 5.23
CA SER A 167 -14.48 18.02 4.06
C SER A 167 -15.43 16.87 3.70
N SER A 168 -16.17 16.29 4.66
CA SER A 168 -17.15 15.23 4.36
C SER A 168 -18.28 15.70 3.44
N LEU A 169 -18.65 16.99 3.53
CA LEU A 169 -19.61 17.60 2.60
C LEU A 169 -18.99 17.73 1.21
N LEU A 170 -17.73 18.18 1.12
CA LEU A 170 -17.00 18.26 -0.15
C LEU A 170 -16.84 16.87 -0.79
N LEU A 171 -16.59 15.84 0.01
CA LEU A 171 -16.55 14.44 -0.47
C LEU A 171 -17.87 14.02 -1.11
N SER A 172 -19.00 14.34 -0.48
CA SER A 172 -20.31 14.00 -1.03
C SER A 172 -20.53 14.68 -2.39
N GLN A 173 -20.12 15.94 -2.53
CA GLN A 173 -20.20 16.67 -3.80
C GLN A 173 -19.30 16.07 -4.89
N ILE A 174 -18.08 15.65 -4.52
CA ILE A 174 -17.15 14.97 -5.43
C ILE A 174 -17.72 13.62 -5.86
N ALA A 175 -18.18 12.80 -4.90
CA ALA A 175 -18.76 11.49 -5.17
C ALA A 175 -20.01 11.57 -6.05
N ASP A 176 -20.89 12.54 -5.80
CA ASP A 176 -22.08 12.76 -6.62
C ASP A 176 -21.72 13.27 -8.02
N GLY A 177 -20.69 14.12 -8.15
CA GLY A 177 -20.14 14.53 -9.45
C GLY A 177 -19.58 13.34 -10.24
N ILE A 178 -18.81 12.46 -9.60
CA ILE A 178 -18.29 11.22 -10.22
C ILE A 178 -19.44 10.29 -10.64
N ARG A 179 -20.46 10.12 -9.80
CA ARG A 179 -21.65 9.32 -10.13
C ARG A 179 -22.43 9.90 -11.31
N GLU A 180 -22.53 11.22 -11.40
CA GLU A 180 -23.17 11.91 -12.53
C GLU A 180 -22.33 11.73 -13.81
N ALA A 181 -21.00 11.76 -13.72
CA ALA A 181 -20.11 11.50 -14.84
C ALA A 181 -20.21 10.05 -15.37
N THR A 182 -20.36 9.08 -14.47
CA THR A 182 -20.29 7.63 -14.75
C THR A 182 -21.64 6.97 -15.04
N GLY A 183 -22.75 7.60 -14.61
CA GLY A 183 -24.10 7.04 -14.73
C GLY A 183 -24.49 6.74 -16.17
N SER A 184 -25.06 5.55 -16.43
CA SER A 184 -25.45 5.12 -17.78
C SER A 184 -26.43 6.06 -18.49
N ARG A 185 -27.25 6.80 -17.73
CA ARG A 185 -28.21 7.79 -18.24
C ARG A 185 -27.61 9.18 -18.47
N THR A 186 -26.50 9.50 -17.81
CA THR A 186 -25.92 10.85 -17.76
C THR A 186 -24.60 10.96 -18.51
N ARG A 187 -23.87 9.84 -18.69
CA ARG A 187 -22.57 9.79 -19.38
C ARG A 187 -22.60 10.24 -20.84
N ALA A 188 -23.74 10.08 -21.51
CA ALA A 188 -23.90 10.46 -22.93
C ALA A 188 -24.28 11.94 -23.12
N LEU A 189 -24.50 12.71 -22.05
CA LEU A 189 -25.00 14.10 -22.12
C LEU A 189 -23.88 15.10 -21.84
N PRO A 190 -23.35 15.84 -22.85
CA PRO A 190 -22.19 16.72 -22.66
C PRO A 190 -22.37 17.82 -21.61
N HIS A 191 -23.57 18.41 -21.52
CA HIS A 191 -23.86 19.47 -20.54
C HIS A 191 -23.80 18.95 -19.08
N ARG A 192 -24.24 17.70 -18.84
CA ARG A 192 -24.17 17.06 -17.53
C ARG A 192 -22.74 16.77 -17.12
N GLN A 193 -21.90 16.36 -18.08
CA GLN A 193 -20.48 16.13 -17.86
C GLN A 193 -19.74 17.43 -17.49
N SER A 194 -20.03 18.52 -18.20
CA SER A 194 -19.46 19.84 -17.86
C SER A 194 -19.91 20.34 -16.47
N GLU A 195 -21.18 20.15 -16.11
CA GLU A 195 -21.68 20.51 -14.78
C GLU A 195 -21.03 19.66 -13.68
N ALA A 196 -20.92 18.35 -13.89
CA ALA A 196 -20.27 17.42 -12.98
C ALA A 196 -18.79 17.77 -12.79
N HIS A 197 -18.07 18.03 -13.89
CA HIS A 197 -16.67 18.45 -13.87
C HIS A 197 -16.49 19.74 -13.06
N TYR A 198 -17.28 20.78 -13.36
CA TYR A 198 -17.21 22.06 -12.62
C TYR A 198 -17.50 21.89 -11.13
N ARG A 199 -18.50 21.06 -10.78
CA ARG A 199 -18.84 20.76 -9.39
C ARG A 199 -17.64 20.12 -8.67
N VAL A 200 -17.02 19.09 -9.25
CA VAL A 200 -15.85 18.43 -8.64
C VAL A 200 -14.65 19.37 -8.57
N TYR A 201 -14.38 20.14 -9.62
CA TYR A 201 -13.31 21.13 -9.65
C TYR A 201 -13.45 22.16 -8.51
N SER A 202 -14.65 22.71 -8.34
CA SER A 202 -14.94 23.69 -7.27
C SER A 202 -14.82 23.08 -5.86
N ALA A 203 -15.24 21.82 -5.70
CA ALA A 203 -15.12 21.10 -4.43
C ALA A 203 -13.65 20.82 -4.08
N LEU A 204 -12.81 20.45 -5.05
CA LEU A 204 -11.37 20.26 -4.85
C LEU A 204 -10.65 21.58 -4.55
N ALA A 205 -11.05 22.67 -5.21
CA ALA A 205 -10.55 24.01 -4.88
C ALA A 205 -10.88 24.40 -3.43
N SER A 206 -12.09 24.08 -2.97
CA SER A 206 -12.50 24.27 -1.57
C SER A 206 -11.71 23.38 -0.61
N PHE A 207 -11.42 22.14 -1.01
CA PHE A 207 -10.58 21.22 -0.25
C PHE A 207 -9.16 21.77 -0.07
N ARG A 208 -8.59 22.38 -1.13
CA ARG A 208 -7.29 23.06 -1.05
C ARG A 208 -7.29 24.14 0.02
N HIS A 209 -8.33 24.95 0.09
CA HIS A 209 -8.46 25.99 1.10
C HIS A 209 -8.55 25.42 2.53
N LEU A 210 -9.20 24.25 2.72
CA LEU A 210 -9.19 23.55 4.01
C LEU A 210 -7.81 23.03 4.40
N VAL A 211 -7.05 22.48 3.45
CA VAL A 211 -5.67 22.03 3.70
C VAL A 211 -4.76 23.21 4.04
N ASP A 212 -4.87 24.32 3.30
CA ASP A 212 -4.08 25.53 3.58
C ASP A 212 -4.45 26.14 4.95
N LEU A 213 -5.73 26.04 5.39
CA LEU A 213 -6.17 26.47 6.73
C LEU A 213 -5.50 25.65 7.84
N LEU A 214 -5.39 24.33 7.68
CA LEU A 214 -4.75 23.44 8.65
C LEU A 214 -3.24 23.68 8.80
N GLY A 215 -2.61 24.32 7.80
CA GLY A 215 -1.21 24.72 7.87
C GLY A 215 -0.92 25.90 8.80
N HIS A 216 -1.95 26.63 9.27
CA HIS A 216 -1.79 27.78 10.18
C HIS A 216 -1.88 27.34 11.66
N GLU A 217 -0.99 27.85 12.51
CA GLU A 217 -0.68 27.31 13.85
C GLU A 217 -1.86 27.27 14.85
N GLU A 218 -2.92 28.04 14.64
CA GLU A 218 -4.01 28.23 15.61
C GLU A 218 -5.06 27.09 15.65
N LEU A 219 -5.03 26.13 14.72
CA LEU A 219 -6.07 25.08 14.57
C LEU A 219 -5.52 23.64 14.60
N ARG A 220 -4.36 23.40 15.24
CA ARG A 220 -3.72 22.08 15.30
C ARG A 220 -4.52 21.06 16.14
N ASN A 221 -5.57 20.50 15.55
CA ASN A 221 -6.09 19.20 15.95
C ASN A 221 -5.26 18.13 15.24
N ALA A 222 -4.50 17.32 15.99
CA ALA A 222 -3.57 16.33 15.44
C ALA A 222 -4.23 15.30 14.50
N THR A 223 -5.54 15.11 14.59
CA THR A 223 -6.31 14.12 13.82
C THR A 223 -6.86 14.65 12.49
N ALA A 224 -7.02 15.96 12.33
CA ALA A 224 -7.70 16.54 11.18
C ALA A 224 -6.94 16.34 9.85
N PRO A 225 -5.61 16.57 9.76
CA PRO A 225 -4.85 16.32 8.54
C PRO A 225 -4.89 14.84 8.10
N MET A 226 -4.89 13.92 9.05
CA MET A 226 -4.96 12.48 8.78
C MET A 226 -6.31 12.05 8.25
N SER A 227 -7.39 12.62 8.82
CA SER A 227 -8.74 12.42 8.31
C SER A 227 -8.85 12.92 6.87
N LEU A 228 -8.36 14.13 6.57
CA LEU A 228 -8.36 14.65 5.19
C LEU A 228 -7.55 13.79 4.23
N THR A 229 -6.39 13.33 4.65
CA THR A 229 -5.51 12.49 3.82
C THR A 229 -6.21 11.18 3.47
N ARG A 230 -6.82 10.48 4.44
CA ARG A 230 -7.61 9.26 4.17
C ARG A 230 -8.78 9.53 3.23
N GLN A 231 -9.48 10.63 3.43
CA GLN A 231 -10.57 11.06 2.57
C GLN A 231 -10.13 11.29 1.11
N LEU A 232 -8.95 11.88 0.89
CA LEU A 232 -8.38 12.03 -0.46
C LEU A 232 -8.02 10.68 -1.09
N LEU A 233 -7.44 9.75 -0.32
CA LEU A 233 -7.14 8.40 -0.79
C LEU A 233 -8.42 7.64 -1.17
N ASP A 234 -9.49 7.76 -0.37
CA ASP A 234 -10.79 7.16 -0.64
C ASP A 234 -11.43 7.69 -1.93
N ILE A 235 -11.24 8.99 -2.24
CA ILE A 235 -11.68 9.58 -3.51
C ILE A 235 -10.96 8.90 -4.68
N VAL A 236 -9.63 8.80 -4.63
CA VAL A 236 -8.85 8.22 -5.74
C VAL A 236 -9.14 6.73 -5.90
N GLY A 237 -9.23 6.01 -4.78
CA GLY A 237 -9.60 4.59 -4.77
C GLY A 237 -11.00 4.35 -5.35
N SER A 238 -11.98 5.18 -4.97
CA SER A 238 -13.33 5.11 -5.54
C SER A 238 -13.32 5.51 -7.01
N TYR A 239 -12.72 6.64 -7.36
CA TYR A 239 -12.68 7.18 -8.72
C TYR A 239 -12.04 6.20 -9.70
N SER A 240 -10.87 5.63 -9.36
CA SER A 240 -10.19 4.65 -10.20
C SER A 240 -11.07 3.44 -10.53
N SER A 241 -11.92 3.01 -9.57
CA SER A 241 -12.88 1.93 -9.77
C SER A 241 -14.10 2.30 -10.63
N TRP A 242 -14.33 3.58 -10.91
CA TRP A 242 -15.44 4.04 -11.77
C TRP A 242 -14.95 4.74 -13.04
N LYS A 243 -13.65 5.06 -13.15
CA LYS A 243 -13.03 5.80 -14.26
C LYS A 243 -13.30 5.17 -15.62
N TYR A 244 -13.36 3.83 -15.67
CA TYR A 244 -13.67 3.10 -16.90
C TYR A 244 -15.05 3.42 -17.48
N ALA A 245 -15.99 3.94 -16.68
CA ALA A 245 -17.37 4.20 -17.10
C ALA A 245 -17.57 5.59 -17.74
N ILE A 246 -16.54 6.43 -17.74
CA ILE A 246 -16.58 7.79 -18.28
C ILE A 246 -16.06 7.78 -19.73
N PRO A 247 -16.87 8.11 -20.75
CA PRO A 247 -16.46 8.12 -22.16
C PRO A 247 -15.16 8.92 -22.40
N THR A 248 -14.28 8.45 -23.29
CA THR A 248 -12.97 9.10 -23.48
C THR A 248 -13.07 10.50 -24.11
N ASP A 249 -14.12 10.73 -24.89
CA ASP A 249 -14.43 12.02 -25.53
C ASP A 249 -15.23 12.99 -24.65
N SER A 250 -15.57 12.58 -23.41
CA SER A 250 -16.43 13.34 -22.48
C SER A 250 -15.87 14.74 -22.14
N ASN A 251 -16.78 15.66 -21.80
CA ASN A 251 -16.44 16.96 -21.21
C ASN A 251 -16.02 16.87 -19.73
N TRP A 252 -15.95 15.66 -19.17
CA TRP A 252 -15.41 15.41 -17.84
C TRP A 252 -13.90 15.68 -17.75
N TRP A 253 -13.18 15.45 -18.85
CA TRP A 253 -11.73 15.56 -18.92
C TRP A 253 -11.31 17.00 -19.17
N ASP A 254 -10.31 17.46 -18.42
CA ASP A 254 -9.62 18.72 -18.73
C ASP A 254 -9.00 18.64 -20.11
N ARG A 255 -8.99 19.76 -20.84
CA ARG A 255 -8.47 19.81 -22.21
C ARG A 255 -7.12 20.50 -22.21
N MET A 256 -6.05 19.74 -22.43
CA MET A 256 -4.68 20.25 -22.52
C MET A 256 -4.28 20.53 -23.97
N PRO A 257 -3.61 21.67 -24.25
CA PRO A 257 -3.10 21.96 -25.58
C PRO A 257 -1.94 21.04 -25.94
N SER A 258 -2.10 20.26 -27.01
CA SER A 258 -1.06 19.43 -27.60
C SER A 258 -0.58 20.08 -28.90
N HIS A 259 0.68 20.54 -28.91
CA HIS A 259 1.28 21.18 -30.06
C HIS A 259 1.84 20.13 -31.03
N SER A 260 1.38 20.16 -32.28
CA SER A 260 1.94 19.32 -33.33
C SER A 260 3.39 19.69 -33.61
N ASN A 261 4.26 18.69 -33.73
CA ASN A 261 5.62 18.90 -34.21
C ASN A 261 5.58 19.24 -35.72
N TRP A 262 6.04 20.43 -36.07
CA TRP A 262 6.04 20.96 -37.45
C TRP A 262 6.82 20.07 -38.43
N LEU A 263 7.79 19.30 -37.95
CA LEU A 263 8.60 18.41 -38.78
C LEU A 263 7.91 17.08 -39.08
N THR A 264 6.85 16.73 -38.35
CA THR A 264 6.11 15.47 -38.49
C THR A 264 4.61 15.66 -38.68
N ILE A 265 4.15 16.90 -38.86
CA ILE A 265 2.75 17.21 -39.10
C ILE A 265 2.36 16.78 -40.52
N ASP A 266 1.10 16.38 -40.70
CA ASP A 266 0.57 15.99 -42.01
C ASP A 266 0.80 17.08 -43.07
N HIS A 267 1.14 16.66 -44.29
CA HIS A 267 1.50 17.58 -45.38
C HIS A 267 0.39 18.60 -45.67
N SER A 268 -0.87 18.18 -45.66
CA SER A 268 -2.00 19.08 -45.92
C SER A 268 -2.15 20.15 -44.82
N ARG A 269 -1.91 19.78 -43.56
CA ARG A 269 -1.93 20.71 -42.42
C ARG A 269 -0.73 21.67 -42.46
N LEU A 270 0.45 21.17 -42.81
CA LEU A 270 1.66 22.00 -42.97
C LEU A 270 1.48 23.00 -44.11
N GLU A 271 1.02 22.54 -45.27
CA GLU A 271 0.81 23.35 -46.47
C GLU A 271 -0.23 24.45 -46.21
N LEU A 272 -1.35 24.12 -45.57
CA LEU A 272 -2.36 25.10 -45.19
C LEU A 272 -1.78 26.18 -44.25
N ALA A 273 -1.01 25.77 -43.24
CA ALA A 273 -0.40 26.69 -42.29
C ALA A 273 0.64 27.62 -42.95
N LEU A 274 1.48 27.07 -43.84
CA LEU A 274 2.48 27.83 -44.60
C LEU A 274 1.81 28.80 -45.58
N ASN A 275 0.81 28.35 -46.35
CA ASN A 275 0.10 29.17 -47.34
C ASN A 275 -0.71 30.29 -46.69
N ALA A 276 -1.31 30.05 -45.53
CA ALA A 276 -2.03 31.07 -44.77
C ALA A 276 -1.11 31.92 -43.88
N SER A 277 0.18 31.58 -43.76
CA SER A 277 1.16 32.24 -42.88
C SER A 277 0.69 32.36 -41.43
N VAL A 278 -0.01 31.32 -40.95
CA VAL A 278 -0.54 31.24 -39.58
C VAL A 278 0.07 30.06 -38.85
N SER A 279 0.29 30.22 -37.55
CA SER A 279 0.59 29.10 -36.67
C SER A 279 -0.60 28.15 -36.60
N TYR A 280 -0.35 26.85 -36.61
CA TYR A 280 -1.40 25.85 -36.39
C TYR A 280 -1.82 25.86 -34.90
N PRO A 281 -3.13 25.99 -34.58
CA PRO A 281 -3.59 25.96 -33.20
C PRO A 281 -3.32 24.59 -32.56
N PRO A 282 -3.02 24.51 -31.25
CA PRO A 282 -2.83 23.23 -30.59
C PRO A 282 -4.11 22.40 -30.60
N ASP A 283 -3.96 21.09 -30.79
CA ASP A 283 -5.07 20.14 -30.67
C ASP A 283 -5.37 19.92 -29.17
N LEU A 284 -6.63 20.06 -28.76
CA LEU A 284 -7.04 19.92 -27.35
C LEU A 284 -7.25 18.44 -26.98
N GLN A 285 -6.25 17.83 -26.34
CA GLN A 285 -6.33 16.45 -25.89
C GLN A 285 -6.90 16.33 -24.46
N PRO A 286 -7.70 15.30 -24.16
CA PRO A 286 -8.15 15.02 -22.79
C PRO A 286 -6.96 14.72 -21.85
N ASP A 287 -6.91 15.39 -20.70
CA ASP A 287 -6.09 14.99 -19.57
C ASP A 287 -6.81 13.88 -18.79
N TYR A 288 -6.41 12.63 -18.99
CA TYR A 288 -6.99 11.52 -18.26
C TYR A 288 -6.55 11.45 -16.78
N LEU A 289 -5.55 12.23 -16.36
CA LEU A 289 -4.96 12.22 -15.02
C LEU A 289 -5.29 13.49 -14.20
N TRP A 290 -6.14 14.38 -14.71
CA TRP A 290 -6.39 15.69 -14.10
C TRP A 290 -6.81 15.61 -12.63
N LEU A 291 -7.64 14.62 -12.28
CA LEU A 291 -8.15 14.42 -10.93
C LEU A 291 -7.05 13.86 -10.02
N GLU A 292 -6.38 12.80 -10.46
CA GLU A 292 -5.31 12.13 -9.73
C GLU A 292 -4.14 13.09 -9.46
N ASN A 293 -3.72 13.87 -10.46
CA ASN A 293 -2.68 14.89 -10.31
C ASN A 293 -3.11 16.00 -9.34
N THR A 294 -4.37 16.39 -9.36
CA THR A 294 -4.90 17.39 -8.42
C THR A 294 -4.96 16.84 -7.00
N VAL A 295 -5.42 15.62 -6.81
CA VAL A 295 -5.44 14.96 -5.49
C VAL A 295 -4.04 14.68 -5.00
N ALA A 296 -3.09 14.23 -5.83
CA ALA A 296 -1.69 14.01 -5.47
C ALA A 296 -1.04 15.29 -4.91
N ARG A 297 -1.29 16.45 -5.55
CA ARG A 297 -0.82 17.75 -5.04
C ARG A 297 -1.44 18.10 -3.68
N LEU A 298 -2.72 17.83 -3.48
CA LEU A 298 -3.39 18.05 -2.19
C LEU A 298 -2.90 17.08 -1.11
N LEU A 299 -2.66 15.83 -1.49
CA LEU A 299 -2.13 14.77 -0.63
C LEU A 299 -0.74 15.12 -0.12
N ARG A 300 0.15 15.56 -1.00
CA ARG A 300 1.50 16.03 -0.60
C ARG A 300 1.39 17.14 0.45
N LYS A 301 0.56 18.16 0.22
CA LYS A 301 0.35 19.25 1.18
C LYS A 301 -0.24 18.75 2.51
N SER A 302 -1.26 17.89 2.48
CA SER A 302 -1.90 17.40 3.70
C SER A 302 -0.97 16.51 4.53
N LEU A 303 -0.15 15.69 3.85
CA LEU A 303 0.88 14.86 4.47
C LEU A 303 1.99 15.71 5.08
N GLN A 304 2.46 16.78 4.41
CA GLN A 304 3.45 17.71 4.97
C GLN A 304 2.96 18.38 6.27
N VAL A 305 1.69 18.79 6.32
CA VAL A 305 1.08 19.31 7.56
C VAL A 305 0.99 18.21 8.62
N GLY A 306 0.62 17.00 8.24
CA GLY A 306 0.59 15.83 9.12
C GLY A 306 1.97 15.46 9.69
N PHE A 307 3.03 15.60 8.91
CA PHE A 307 4.40 15.30 9.29
C PHE A 307 4.89 16.17 10.45
N GLN A 308 4.58 17.48 10.42
CA GLN A 308 4.94 18.42 11.47
C GLN A 308 4.31 18.07 12.84
N SER A 309 3.32 17.18 12.87
CA SER A 309 2.69 16.68 14.09
C SER A 309 3.29 15.33 14.52
N GLN A 310 3.61 15.18 15.81
CA GLN A 310 4.08 13.91 16.41
C GLN A 310 5.29 13.25 15.72
N ALA A 311 6.25 14.05 15.24
CA ALA A 311 7.51 13.57 14.65
C ALA A 311 7.34 12.50 13.56
N GLY A 312 6.34 12.68 12.68
CA GLY A 312 6.10 11.79 11.54
C GLY A 312 5.29 10.52 11.80
N ALA A 313 4.97 10.17 13.05
CA ALA A 313 4.16 8.98 13.36
C ALA A 313 2.79 8.97 12.65
N ASN A 314 2.18 10.16 12.52
CA ASN A 314 0.91 10.33 11.81
C ASN A 314 1.03 10.02 10.32
N ALA A 315 2.09 10.48 9.65
CA ALA A 315 2.31 10.19 8.23
C ALA A 315 2.51 8.67 8.00
N LEU A 316 3.25 8.01 8.88
CA LEU A 316 3.49 6.57 8.84
C LEU A 316 2.21 5.74 9.04
N ALA A 317 1.26 6.25 9.83
CA ALA A 317 -0.03 5.58 10.05
C ALA A 317 -0.90 5.48 8.78
N ILE A 318 -0.52 6.15 7.69
CA ILE A 318 -1.23 6.13 6.40
C ILE A 318 -0.48 5.28 5.35
N THR A 319 0.75 4.83 5.62
CA THR A 319 1.58 4.05 4.68
C THR A 319 0.81 2.87 4.09
N GLU A 320 0.15 2.05 4.91
CA GLU A 320 -0.62 0.89 4.42
C GLU A 320 -1.82 1.28 3.55
N SER A 321 -2.46 2.43 3.83
CA SER A 321 -3.56 2.91 2.99
C SER A 321 -3.07 3.34 1.60
N ILE A 322 -1.89 3.95 1.54
CA ILE A 322 -1.24 4.34 0.27
C ILE A 322 -0.76 3.11 -0.47
N ALA A 323 -0.08 2.19 0.22
CA ALA A 323 0.41 0.94 -0.35
C ALA A 323 -0.75 0.08 -0.90
N GLY A 324 -1.88 0.04 -0.21
CA GLY A 324 -3.11 -0.61 -0.68
C GLY A 324 -3.75 0.09 -1.88
N LEU A 325 -3.76 1.43 -1.93
CA LEU A 325 -4.28 2.18 -3.07
C LEU A 325 -3.43 1.95 -4.32
N VAL A 326 -2.10 2.03 -4.22
CA VAL A 326 -1.22 1.84 -5.40
C VAL A 326 -1.23 0.39 -5.90
N ALA A 327 -1.39 -0.60 -5.01
CA ALA A 327 -1.64 -1.99 -5.43
C ALA A 327 -2.93 -2.10 -6.25
N ASN A 328 -4.01 -1.44 -5.79
CA ASN A 328 -5.29 -1.44 -6.49
C ASN A 328 -5.21 -0.75 -7.86
N LEU A 329 -4.42 0.30 -8.00
CA LEU A 329 -4.17 0.98 -9.27
C LEU A 329 -3.33 0.10 -10.21
N ALA A 330 -2.23 -0.49 -9.72
CA ALA A 330 -1.42 -1.44 -10.49
C ALA A 330 -2.23 -2.67 -10.94
N ALA A 331 -3.13 -3.18 -10.09
CA ALA A 331 -4.05 -4.27 -10.41
C ALA A 331 -5.04 -3.94 -11.54
N ARG A 332 -5.25 -2.65 -11.82
CA ARG A 332 -6.08 -2.14 -12.93
C ARG A 332 -5.26 -1.67 -14.13
N LEU A 333 -3.93 -1.87 -14.11
CA LEU A 333 -2.99 -1.36 -15.13
C LEU A 333 -3.01 0.18 -15.25
N GLN A 334 -3.19 0.86 -14.10
CA GLN A 334 -3.22 2.32 -13.96
C GLN A 334 -1.90 2.82 -13.34
N ILE A 335 -0.79 2.61 -14.04
CA ILE A 335 0.55 2.86 -13.49
C ILE A 335 0.83 4.35 -13.28
N ASP A 336 0.42 5.21 -14.21
CA ASP A 336 0.66 6.65 -14.10
C ASP A 336 -0.06 7.25 -12.89
N GLU A 337 -1.30 6.81 -12.63
CA GLU A 337 -2.05 7.15 -11.44
C GLU A 337 -1.34 6.67 -10.17
N ALA A 338 -0.83 5.43 -10.18
CA ALA A 338 -0.14 4.85 -9.04
C ALA A 338 1.14 5.62 -8.71
N LEU A 339 1.96 5.94 -9.72
CA LEU A 339 3.20 6.71 -9.57
C LEU A 339 2.96 8.15 -9.12
N ALA A 340 1.88 8.81 -9.59
CA ALA A 340 1.55 10.16 -9.16
C ALA A 340 1.23 10.25 -7.66
N ILE A 341 0.45 9.30 -7.13
CA ILE A 341 0.12 9.23 -5.69
C ILE A 341 1.35 8.85 -4.87
N GLU A 342 2.14 7.94 -5.41
CA GLU A 342 3.29 7.38 -4.71
C GLU A 342 4.46 8.37 -4.63
N ALA A 343 4.71 9.17 -5.67
CA ALA A 343 5.66 10.29 -5.64
C ALA A 343 5.20 11.43 -4.72
N ALA A 344 3.88 11.64 -4.57
CA ALA A 344 3.38 12.62 -3.60
C ALA A 344 3.67 12.20 -2.16
N TRP A 345 3.64 10.89 -1.89
CA TRP A 345 3.91 10.29 -0.59
C TRP A 345 5.41 10.19 -0.29
N GLU A 346 6.22 9.78 -1.27
CA GLU A 346 7.67 9.63 -1.12
C GLU A 346 8.33 10.90 -0.63
N ASP A 347 8.06 12.04 -1.28
CA ASP A 347 8.69 13.31 -0.92
C ASP A 347 8.55 13.62 0.58
N VAL A 348 7.39 13.32 1.16
CA VAL A 348 7.14 13.58 2.59
C VAL A 348 7.82 12.57 3.49
N ILE A 349 7.88 11.30 3.08
CA ILE A 349 8.48 10.23 3.88
C ILE A 349 10.01 10.28 3.84
N LEU A 350 10.58 10.70 2.72
CA LEU A 350 12.01 10.96 2.63
C LEU A 350 12.42 12.11 3.55
N ASP A 351 11.61 13.16 3.65
CA ASP A 351 11.81 14.25 4.63
C ASP A 351 11.75 13.71 6.07
N VAL A 352 10.84 12.78 6.39
CA VAL A 352 10.77 12.12 7.71
C VAL A 352 12.07 11.37 8.00
N ALA A 353 12.52 10.54 7.06
CA ALA A 353 13.72 9.72 7.22
C ALA A 353 14.99 10.56 7.39
N THR A 354 15.07 11.72 6.71
CA THR A 354 16.25 12.57 6.66
C THR A 354 16.24 13.76 7.65
N THR A 355 15.20 13.87 8.48
CA THR A 355 15.11 14.92 9.52
C THR A 355 16.33 14.89 10.46
N ALA A 356 16.83 16.08 10.83
CA ALA A 356 18.08 16.25 11.58
C ALA A 356 18.14 15.38 12.87
N GLN A 357 19.33 14.85 13.13
CA GLN A 357 19.66 13.95 14.25
C GLN A 357 19.15 14.49 15.58
N VAL A 358 18.57 13.59 16.38
CA VAL A 358 18.45 13.78 17.82
C VAL A 358 19.40 12.77 18.47
N ALA A 359 20.20 13.22 19.43
CA ALA A 359 21.40 12.50 19.88
C ALA A 359 21.05 11.14 20.53
N GLU A 360 21.94 10.15 20.39
CA GLU A 360 21.84 8.90 21.13
C GLU A 360 21.89 9.17 22.65
N GLY A 361 20.86 8.76 23.38
CA GLY A 361 20.91 8.66 24.85
C GLY A 361 19.84 9.41 25.63
N ASP A 362 19.01 10.25 25.00
CA ASP A 362 17.93 10.96 25.70
C ASP A 362 16.57 10.23 25.53
N ALA A 363 15.91 9.95 26.67
CA ALA A 363 14.63 9.26 26.74
C ALA A 363 13.49 9.80 25.82
N PRO A 364 13.42 11.09 25.44
CA PRO A 364 12.44 11.59 24.46
C PRO A 364 12.76 11.28 22.97
N ASP A 365 13.97 10.81 22.63
CA ASP A 365 14.47 10.81 21.24
C ASP A 365 14.33 9.47 20.51
N TYR A 366 14.08 8.39 21.26
CA TYR A 366 13.92 7.04 20.73
C TYR A 366 12.73 6.89 19.76
N GLN A 367 11.61 7.57 20.02
CA GLN A 367 10.44 7.52 19.13
C GLN A 367 10.76 8.12 17.75
N ILE A 368 11.60 9.15 17.71
CA ILE A 368 12.00 9.82 16.47
C ILE A 368 12.85 8.87 15.64
N ARG A 369 13.81 8.17 16.27
CA ARG A 369 14.66 7.19 15.59
C ARG A 369 13.87 6.02 15.01
N ILE A 370 12.89 5.49 15.74
CA ILE A 370 11.97 4.47 15.22
C ILE A 370 11.16 4.99 14.05
N ASN A 371 10.61 6.21 14.16
CA ASN A 371 9.84 6.79 13.07
C ASN A 371 10.72 6.98 11.82
N GLN A 372 12.00 7.32 11.97
CA GLN A 372 12.94 7.41 10.84
C GLN A 372 13.22 6.03 10.20
N MET A 373 13.45 5.00 11.01
CA MET A 373 13.62 3.63 10.52
C MET A 373 12.36 3.13 9.80
N ALA A 374 11.19 3.32 10.41
CA ALA A 374 9.91 2.96 9.80
C ALA A 374 9.61 3.76 8.53
N ALA A 375 10.04 5.03 8.45
CA ALA A 375 9.96 5.83 7.23
C ALA A 375 10.85 5.26 6.12
N ALA A 376 12.10 4.91 6.44
CA ALA A 376 13.03 4.29 5.50
C ALA A 376 12.52 2.94 4.98
N GLU A 377 11.98 2.08 5.85
CA GLU A 377 11.30 0.83 5.45
C GLU A 377 10.11 1.10 4.52
N SER A 378 9.30 2.09 4.90
CA SER A 378 8.08 2.41 4.18
C SER A 378 8.36 2.80 2.74
N LEU A 379 9.54 3.37 2.39
CA LEU A 379 9.90 3.79 1.03
C LEU A 379 9.77 2.66 -0.01
N VAL A 380 9.93 1.41 0.42
CA VAL A 380 9.91 0.22 -0.43
C VAL A 380 8.52 -0.43 -0.46
N LEU A 381 7.71 -0.26 0.59
CA LEU A 381 6.44 -0.97 0.75
C LEU A 381 5.42 -0.70 -0.39
N PRO A 382 5.18 0.54 -0.85
CA PRO A 382 4.32 0.81 -2.01
C PRO A 382 4.76 0.08 -3.27
N LEU A 383 6.07 0.03 -3.57
CA LEU A 383 6.60 -0.69 -4.73
C LEU A 383 6.34 -2.19 -4.62
N THR A 384 6.57 -2.78 -3.44
CA THR A 384 6.23 -4.18 -3.16
C THR A 384 4.75 -4.47 -3.41
N LYS A 385 3.86 -3.57 -2.97
CA LYS A 385 2.42 -3.72 -3.18
C LYS A 385 2.03 -3.51 -4.66
N MET A 386 2.70 -2.62 -5.40
CA MET A 386 2.50 -2.46 -6.85
C MET A 386 2.86 -3.75 -7.62
N VAL A 387 3.96 -4.42 -7.27
CA VAL A 387 4.33 -5.73 -7.87
C VAL A 387 3.24 -6.76 -7.64
N LEU A 388 2.68 -6.84 -6.43
CA LEU A 388 1.56 -7.73 -6.13
C LEU A 388 0.27 -7.34 -6.88
N GLY A 389 0.03 -6.05 -7.08
CA GLY A 389 -1.06 -5.56 -7.92
C GLY A 389 -0.90 -5.98 -9.38
N LEU A 390 0.29 -5.81 -9.94
CA LEU A 390 0.63 -6.26 -11.31
C LEU A 390 0.47 -7.78 -11.45
N GLU A 391 0.86 -8.56 -10.44
CA GLU A 391 0.66 -10.00 -10.39
C GLU A 391 -0.83 -10.36 -10.46
N TYR A 392 -1.67 -9.66 -9.69
CA TYR A 392 -3.12 -9.84 -9.74
C TYR A 392 -3.69 -9.51 -11.13
N ALA A 393 -3.23 -8.42 -11.75
CA ALA A 393 -3.63 -8.05 -13.11
C ALA A 393 -3.24 -9.16 -14.11
N ALA A 394 -2.03 -9.70 -14.01
CA ALA A 394 -1.55 -10.80 -14.84
C ALA A 394 -2.41 -12.07 -14.67
N ARG A 395 -2.74 -12.47 -13.43
CA ARG A 395 -3.66 -13.60 -13.17
C ARG A 395 -5.04 -13.37 -13.76
N SER A 396 -5.57 -12.14 -13.64
CA SER A 396 -6.86 -11.75 -14.20
C SER A 396 -6.85 -11.91 -15.73
N ILE A 397 -5.81 -11.43 -16.41
CA ILE A 397 -5.62 -11.59 -17.86
C ILE A 397 -5.61 -13.08 -18.24
N ILE A 398 -4.88 -13.92 -17.49
CA ILE A 398 -4.79 -15.37 -17.76
C ILE A 398 -6.17 -16.05 -17.63
N GLY A 399 -6.99 -15.67 -16.66
CA GLY A 399 -8.29 -16.29 -16.40
C GLY A 399 -9.46 -15.84 -17.29
N ARG A 400 -9.35 -14.70 -17.97
CA ARG A 400 -10.47 -14.06 -18.70
C ARG A 400 -10.67 -14.56 -20.14
N ASP A 401 -11.90 -14.54 -20.64
CA ASP A 401 -12.20 -14.70 -22.07
C ASP A 401 -12.11 -13.33 -22.78
N LEU A 402 -10.87 -12.91 -23.07
CA LEU A 402 -10.58 -11.59 -23.62
C LEU A 402 -11.29 -11.35 -24.96
N SER A 403 -11.31 -12.34 -25.85
CA SER A 403 -11.95 -12.19 -27.16
C SER A 403 -13.47 -12.03 -27.03
N GLY A 404 -14.10 -12.77 -26.11
CA GLY A 404 -15.52 -12.58 -25.79
C GLY A 404 -15.81 -11.18 -25.23
N GLU A 405 -14.93 -10.68 -24.36
CA GLU A 405 -15.06 -9.33 -23.79
C GLU A 405 -14.89 -8.22 -24.82
N PHE A 406 -13.92 -8.33 -25.73
CA PHE A 406 -13.70 -7.35 -26.80
C PHE A 406 -14.89 -7.29 -27.77
N GLU A 407 -15.42 -8.45 -28.16
CA GLU A 407 -16.61 -8.52 -29.02
C GLU A 407 -17.85 -7.95 -28.34
N ALA A 408 -18.05 -8.23 -27.05
CA ALA A 408 -19.13 -7.64 -26.27
C ALA A 408 -19.00 -6.11 -26.21
N ALA A 409 -17.79 -5.61 -25.97
CA ALA A 409 -17.50 -4.18 -25.84
C ALA A 409 -17.80 -3.40 -27.13
N VAL A 410 -17.53 -3.98 -28.29
CA VAL A 410 -17.81 -3.35 -29.59
C VAL A 410 -19.30 -3.41 -29.94
N SER A 411 -19.98 -4.50 -29.57
CA SER A 411 -21.37 -4.76 -29.92
C SER A 411 -22.39 -4.03 -29.03
N ASP A 412 -22.11 -3.90 -27.73
CA ASP A 412 -22.98 -3.20 -26.78
C ASP A 412 -22.21 -2.05 -26.11
N PRO A 413 -22.62 -0.78 -26.34
CA PRO A 413 -22.03 0.37 -25.66
C PRO A 413 -22.04 0.22 -24.14
N ASN A 414 -23.03 -0.45 -23.53
CA ASN A 414 -23.02 -0.67 -22.08
C ASN A 414 -21.98 -1.69 -21.63
N ALA A 415 -21.64 -2.69 -22.46
CA ALA A 415 -20.65 -3.72 -22.13
C ALA A 415 -19.23 -3.14 -22.06
N LEU A 416 -18.92 -2.16 -22.93
CA LEU A 416 -17.65 -1.41 -22.92
C LEU A 416 -17.35 -0.76 -21.57
N TYR A 417 -18.40 -0.31 -20.87
CA TYR A 417 -18.31 0.38 -19.59
C TYR A 417 -18.61 -0.53 -18.38
N ARG A 418 -18.44 -1.87 -18.49
CA ARG A 418 -18.53 -2.81 -17.34
C ARG A 418 -17.18 -3.12 -16.68
N GLY A 419 -16.11 -2.51 -17.18
CA GLY A 419 -14.92 -2.16 -16.41
C GLY A 419 -13.91 -3.25 -16.11
N HIS A 420 -13.01 -3.52 -17.06
CA HIS A 420 -11.77 -4.30 -16.84
C HIS A 420 -10.68 -3.98 -17.89
N LEU A 421 -10.86 -2.89 -18.64
CA LEU A 421 -10.03 -2.52 -19.79
C LEU A 421 -9.28 -1.22 -19.49
N PRO A 422 -7.98 -1.14 -19.84
CA PRO A 422 -7.21 0.10 -19.75
C PRO A 422 -7.82 1.24 -20.60
N THR A 423 -7.50 2.49 -20.24
CA THR A 423 -8.05 3.69 -20.89
C THR A 423 -7.80 3.71 -22.40
N LEU A 424 -6.58 3.40 -22.85
CA LEU A 424 -6.22 3.38 -24.28
C LEU A 424 -6.97 2.28 -25.04
N THR A 425 -7.07 1.08 -24.45
CA THR A 425 -7.82 -0.03 -25.04
C THR A 425 -9.28 0.34 -25.22
N ARG A 426 -9.86 1.00 -24.21
CA ARG A 426 -11.24 1.48 -24.27
C ARG A 426 -11.43 2.55 -25.33
N GLN A 427 -10.55 3.56 -25.41
CA GLN A 427 -10.61 4.60 -26.44
C GLN A 427 -10.71 3.98 -27.84
N MET A 428 -9.82 3.03 -28.12
CA MET A 428 -9.77 2.34 -29.40
C MET A 428 -11.03 1.52 -29.66
N LEU A 429 -11.58 0.83 -28.66
CA LEU A 429 -12.85 0.09 -28.81
C LEU A 429 -14.07 1.00 -28.98
N GLU A 430 -14.07 2.22 -28.40
CA GLU A 430 -15.08 3.26 -28.66
C GLU A 430 -15.07 3.69 -30.14
N GLU A 431 -13.88 3.88 -30.70
CA GLU A 431 -13.68 4.19 -32.12
C GLU A 431 -14.13 3.03 -33.02
N PHE A 432 -13.76 1.80 -32.69
CA PHE A 432 -14.16 0.60 -33.45
C PHE A 432 -15.67 0.37 -33.42
N SER A 433 -16.31 0.51 -32.25
CA SER A 433 -17.77 0.39 -32.12
C SER A 433 -18.48 1.42 -33.01
N THR A 434 -17.98 2.66 -33.04
CA THR A 434 -18.53 3.72 -33.90
C THR A 434 -18.35 3.41 -35.39
N ALA A 435 -17.17 2.91 -35.78
CA ALA A 435 -16.88 2.54 -37.17
C ALA A 435 -17.73 1.35 -37.64
N ILE A 436 -17.85 0.30 -36.83
CA ILE A 436 -18.62 -0.91 -37.15
C ILE A 436 -20.12 -0.63 -37.20
N ARG A 437 -20.62 0.29 -36.37
CA ARG A 437 -22.00 0.76 -36.49
C ARG A 437 -22.25 1.45 -37.83
N ARG A 438 -21.35 2.35 -38.25
CA ARG A 438 -21.44 3.02 -39.57
C ARG A 438 -21.37 2.02 -40.73
N GLU A 439 -20.50 1.03 -40.62
CA GLU A 439 -20.38 -0.07 -41.58
C GLU A 439 -21.69 -0.86 -41.69
N THR A 440 -22.30 -1.21 -40.57
CA THR A 440 -23.59 -1.93 -40.54
C THR A 440 -24.72 -1.06 -41.12
N GLU A 441 -24.72 0.25 -40.86
CA GLU A 441 -25.67 1.21 -41.42
C GLU A 441 -25.50 1.39 -42.94
N ALA A 442 -24.27 1.37 -43.46
CA ALA A 442 -23.97 1.59 -44.87
C ALA A 442 -24.05 0.32 -45.72
N GLU A 443 -23.53 -0.81 -45.23
CA GLU A 443 -23.41 -2.07 -45.97
C GLU A 443 -24.42 -3.15 -45.55
N GLY A 444 -25.20 -2.91 -44.49
CA GLY A 444 -26.18 -3.85 -43.95
C GLY A 444 -25.58 -5.05 -43.20
N ARG A 445 -24.25 -5.12 -43.09
CA ARG A 445 -23.50 -6.16 -42.36
C ARG A 445 -22.16 -5.63 -41.89
N ARG A 446 -21.57 -6.31 -40.91
CA ARG A 446 -20.16 -6.12 -40.52
C ARG A 446 -19.24 -6.80 -41.55
N VAL A 447 -18.22 -6.09 -42.02
CA VAL A 447 -17.08 -6.57 -42.83
C VAL A 447 -15.86 -6.74 -41.95
N THR A 448 -15.66 -5.86 -40.96
CA THR A 448 -14.53 -5.90 -40.03
C THR A 448 -14.44 -7.26 -39.32
N PRO A 449 -13.38 -8.05 -39.51
CA PRO A 449 -13.30 -9.39 -38.94
C PRO A 449 -12.96 -9.35 -37.44
N ARG A 450 -13.38 -10.39 -36.70
CA ARG A 450 -13.15 -10.51 -35.24
C ARG A 450 -11.67 -10.51 -34.86
N TRP A 451 -10.86 -11.28 -35.58
CA TRP A 451 -9.42 -11.37 -35.32
C TRP A 451 -8.72 -10.00 -35.35
N TRP A 452 -9.26 -9.04 -36.13
CA TRP A 452 -8.68 -7.70 -36.24
C TRP A 452 -8.90 -6.92 -34.95
N ILE A 453 -10.11 -7.00 -34.37
CA ILE A 453 -10.41 -6.40 -33.07
C ILE A 453 -9.55 -7.03 -31.98
N ASP A 454 -9.50 -8.36 -31.95
CA ASP A 454 -8.70 -9.11 -30.98
C ASP A 454 -7.22 -8.72 -31.03
N HIS A 455 -6.66 -8.59 -32.23
CA HIS A 455 -5.27 -8.21 -32.44
C HIS A 455 -4.94 -6.84 -31.82
N PHE A 456 -5.72 -5.82 -32.15
CA PHE A 456 -5.47 -4.45 -31.68
C PHE A 456 -5.78 -4.28 -30.19
N ALA A 457 -6.86 -4.91 -29.70
CA ALA A 457 -7.23 -4.88 -28.28
C ALA A 457 -6.19 -5.58 -27.42
N ALA A 458 -5.74 -6.78 -27.81
CA ALA A 458 -4.69 -7.49 -27.11
C ALA A 458 -3.34 -6.75 -27.12
N ARG A 459 -2.98 -6.11 -28.25
CA ARG A 459 -1.80 -5.25 -28.34
C ARG A 459 -1.85 -4.11 -27.33
N SER A 460 -2.95 -3.36 -27.28
CA SER A 460 -3.11 -2.25 -26.34
C SER A 460 -3.06 -2.72 -24.88
N MET A 461 -3.61 -3.89 -24.58
CA MET A 461 -3.48 -4.50 -23.25
C MET A 461 -2.04 -4.94 -22.94
N ALA A 462 -1.31 -5.44 -23.93
CA ALA A 462 0.10 -5.81 -23.77
C ALA A 462 0.97 -4.56 -23.52
N GLU A 463 0.72 -3.46 -24.22
CA GLU A 463 1.33 -2.16 -23.95
C GLU A 463 1.07 -1.71 -22.50
N ALA A 464 -0.17 -1.80 -22.01
CA ALA A 464 -0.52 -1.43 -20.63
C ALA A 464 0.15 -2.34 -19.57
N LEU A 465 0.20 -3.65 -19.82
CA LEU A 465 0.87 -4.62 -18.95
C LEU A 465 2.36 -4.34 -18.84
N LEU A 466 3.03 -4.17 -19.99
CA LEU A 466 4.46 -3.91 -20.06
C LEU A 466 4.82 -2.52 -19.52
N ALA A 467 4.01 -1.50 -19.78
CA ALA A 467 4.19 -0.17 -19.21
C ALA A 467 4.09 -0.19 -17.67
N THR A 468 3.17 -0.99 -17.13
CA THR A 468 3.05 -1.18 -15.67
C THR A 468 4.29 -1.89 -15.11
N GLU A 469 4.74 -2.97 -15.76
CA GLU A 469 5.98 -3.67 -15.37
C GLU A 469 7.20 -2.74 -15.40
N SER A 470 7.41 -2.00 -16.50
CA SER A 470 8.54 -1.10 -16.65
C SER A 470 8.48 0.08 -15.67
N GLY A 471 7.29 0.65 -15.45
CA GLY A 471 7.10 1.79 -14.54
C GLY A 471 7.44 1.42 -13.10
N VAL A 472 7.04 0.22 -12.64
CA VAL A 472 7.45 -0.27 -11.32
C VAL A 472 8.96 -0.51 -11.27
N LEU A 473 9.52 -1.26 -12.24
CA LEU A 473 10.93 -1.63 -12.23
C LEU A 473 11.89 -0.43 -12.31
N GLN A 474 11.49 0.65 -12.98
CA GLN A 474 12.26 1.90 -13.02
C GLN A 474 12.43 2.51 -11.63
N GLU A 475 11.36 2.53 -10.83
CA GLU A 475 11.41 3.06 -9.47
C GLU A 475 12.13 2.13 -8.49
N VAL A 476 12.13 0.81 -8.73
CA VAL A 476 12.89 -0.17 -7.92
C VAL A 476 14.37 0.21 -7.87
N GLY A 477 15.01 0.46 -9.01
CA GLY A 477 16.44 0.78 -9.05
C GLY A 477 16.80 2.03 -8.24
N ARG A 478 15.96 3.07 -8.35
CA ARG A 478 16.14 4.34 -7.65
C ARG A 478 15.92 4.22 -6.14
N ARG A 479 14.88 3.50 -5.70
CA ARG A 479 14.48 3.44 -4.29
C ARG A 479 15.09 2.31 -3.47
N THR A 480 15.73 1.36 -4.14
CA THR A 480 16.44 0.28 -3.45
C THR A 480 17.93 0.58 -3.45
N THR A 481 18.66 0.17 -4.48
CA THR A 481 20.12 0.21 -4.52
C THR A 481 20.69 1.63 -4.38
N ALA A 482 20.12 2.62 -5.08
CA ALA A 482 20.62 3.99 -4.99
C ALA A 482 20.30 4.63 -3.62
N GLN A 483 19.10 4.40 -3.08
CA GLN A 483 18.72 4.92 -1.77
C GLN A 483 19.53 4.31 -0.62
N VAL A 484 19.80 3.00 -0.66
CA VAL A 484 20.67 2.33 0.33
C VAL A 484 22.08 2.92 0.30
N ALA A 485 22.63 3.15 -0.89
CA ALA A 485 23.95 3.80 -1.03
C ALA A 485 23.93 5.22 -0.47
N GLN A 486 22.89 6.01 -0.75
CA GLN A 486 22.75 7.37 -0.25
C GLN A 486 22.71 7.42 1.29
N PHE A 487 21.93 6.54 1.95
CA PHE A 487 21.91 6.49 3.41
C PHE A 487 23.24 6.05 4.00
N ALA A 488 23.92 5.10 3.38
CA ALA A 488 25.26 4.68 3.81
C ALA A 488 26.28 5.81 3.71
N GLU A 489 26.29 6.56 2.60
CA GLU A 489 27.17 7.73 2.40
C GLU A 489 26.90 8.86 3.42
N GLN A 490 25.66 8.98 3.91
CA GLN A 490 25.27 9.91 4.96
C GLN A 490 25.64 9.44 6.38
N GLY A 491 26.25 8.26 6.53
CA GLY A 491 26.53 7.64 7.83
C GLY A 491 25.28 7.13 8.56
N ARG A 492 24.14 7.04 7.85
CA ARG A 492 22.86 6.51 8.35
C ARG A 492 22.76 5.01 8.04
N HIS A 493 23.69 4.25 8.61
CA HIS A 493 23.77 2.79 8.39
C HIS A 493 22.51 2.06 8.87
N ASP A 494 21.85 2.58 9.92
CA ASP A 494 20.54 2.11 10.40
C ASP A 494 19.48 2.15 9.29
N LEU A 495 19.32 3.30 8.64
CA LEU A 495 18.33 3.49 7.57
C LEU A 495 18.70 2.71 6.31
N ALA A 496 19.99 2.64 5.97
CA ALA A 496 20.49 1.87 4.83
C ALA A 496 20.13 0.39 4.97
N VAL A 497 20.31 -0.18 6.16
CA VAL A 497 20.05 -1.60 6.43
C VAL A 497 18.56 -1.90 6.42
N VAL A 498 17.74 -1.08 7.08
CA VAL A 498 16.28 -1.26 7.06
C VAL A 498 15.72 -1.18 5.63
N THR A 499 16.13 -0.18 4.86
CA THR A 499 15.73 -0.02 3.45
C THR A 499 16.19 -1.20 2.60
N GLY A 500 17.44 -1.67 2.79
CA GLY A 500 17.97 -2.78 2.02
C GLY A 500 17.33 -4.11 2.37
N MET A 501 16.98 -4.36 3.64
CA MET A 501 16.23 -5.56 4.04
C MET A 501 14.84 -5.58 3.41
N ALA A 502 14.11 -4.45 3.43
CA ALA A 502 12.84 -4.32 2.71
C ALA A 502 13.01 -4.51 1.19
N SER A 503 14.15 -4.06 0.64
CA SER A 503 14.49 -4.24 -0.77
C SER A 503 14.72 -5.71 -1.15
N LEU A 504 15.30 -6.52 -0.25
CA LEU A 504 15.46 -7.96 -0.49
C LEU A 504 14.09 -8.65 -0.66
N GLU A 505 13.10 -8.31 0.18
CA GLU A 505 11.73 -8.82 0.03
C GLU A 505 11.11 -8.42 -1.31
N LEU A 506 11.24 -7.16 -1.70
CA LEU A 506 10.76 -6.66 -2.99
C LEU A 506 11.37 -7.44 -4.17
N LEU A 507 12.70 -7.60 -4.19
CA LEU A 507 13.41 -8.30 -5.25
C LEU A 507 13.01 -9.78 -5.33
N SER A 508 12.86 -10.44 -4.17
CA SER A 508 12.35 -11.82 -4.10
C SER A 508 10.93 -11.95 -4.66
N LYS A 509 10.05 -10.97 -4.41
CA LYS A 509 8.69 -10.96 -4.97
C LYS A 509 8.66 -10.72 -6.48
N ILE A 510 9.53 -9.85 -6.98
CA ILE A 510 9.69 -9.64 -8.43
C ILE A 510 10.09 -10.96 -9.10
N GLU A 511 11.10 -11.64 -8.56
CA GLU A 511 11.57 -12.95 -9.06
C GLU A 511 10.43 -14.00 -9.04
N THR A 512 9.76 -14.14 -7.89
CA THR A 512 8.70 -15.12 -7.68
C THR A 512 7.51 -14.93 -8.63
N HIS A 513 7.16 -13.68 -8.96
CA HIS A 513 5.97 -13.35 -9.74
C HIS A 513 6.22 -13.11 -11.23
N ALA A 514 7.49 -12.97 -11.65
CA ALA A 514 7.87 -12.84 -13.05
C ALA A 514 7.29 -13.96 -13.97
N PRO A 515 7.24 -15.24 -13.58
CA PRO A 515 6.62 -16.28 -14.40
C PRO A 515 5.14 -16.05 -14.71
N THR A 516 4.37 -15.52 -13.75
CA THR A 516 2.94 -15.22 -13.94
C THR A 516 2.75 -14.08 -14.95
N ILE A 517 3.55 -13.02 -14.83
CA ILE A 517 3.53 -11.89 -15.76
C ILE A 517 3.88 -12.36 -17.18
N ARG A 518 4.91 -13.21 -17.33
CA ARG A 518 5.29 -13.82 -18.61
C ARG A 518 4.16 -14.65 -19.23
N ARG A 519 3.41 -15.41 -18.44
CA ARG A 519 2.25 -16.17 -18.94
C ARG A 519 1.12 -15.26 -19.42
N ALA A 520 0.87 -14.14 -18.75
CA ALA A 520 -0.12 -13.16 -19.19
C ALA A 520 0.29 -12.51 -20.52
N GLN A 521 1.57 -12.15 -20.66
CA GLN A 521 2.13 -11.66 -21.92
C GLN A 521 1.97 -12.70 -23.04
N ALA A 522 2.37 -13.94 -22.82
CA ALA A 522 2.24 -15.01 -23.82
C ALA A 522 0.78 -15.25 -24.27
N LYS A 523 -0.19 -15.07 -23.38
CA LYS A 523 -1.61 -15.14 -23.73
C LYS A 523 -2.03 -14.00 -24.66
N LEU A 524 -1.56 -12.78 -24.40
CA LEU A 524 -1.83 -11.63 -25.27
C LEU A 524 -1.15 -11.80 -26.64
N ASP A 525 0.07 -12.33 -26.65
CA ASP A 525 0.82 -12.66 -27.87
C ASP A 525 0.07 -13.70 -28.74
N GLY A 526 -0.73 -14.57 -28.14
CA GLY A 526 -1.58 -15.53 -28.86
C GLY A 526 -2.66 -14.89 -29.76
N PHE A 527 -2.99 -13.62 -29.57
CA PHE A 527 -3.89 -12.86 -30.45
C PHE A 527 -3.17 -12.12 -31.60
N ARG A 528 -1.84 -12.22 -31.66
CA ARG A 528 -1.05 -11.62 -32.72
C ARG A 528 -1.40 -12.27 -34.07
N ASN A 529 -1.63 -11.44 -35.09
CA ASN A 529 -1.86 -11.91 -36.46
C ASN A 529 -0.67 -11.46 -37.32
N GLU A 530 0.04 -12.42 -37.89
CA GLU A 530 1.24 -12.19 -38.71
C GLU A 530 0.94 -11.49 -40.04
N ASN A 531 -0.31 -11.57 -40.53
CA ASN A 531 -0.74 -10.97 -41.80
C ASN A 531 -1.07 -9.48 -41.70
N ALA A 532 -1.12 -8.90 -40.48
CA ALA A 532 -1.32 -7.48 -40.30
C ALA A 532 0.02 -6.75 -40.40
N SER A 533 0.25 -6.05 -41.52
CA SER A 533 1.41 -5.16 -41.74
C SER A 533 1.32 -3.87 -40.92
N VAL A 534 1.13 -4.01 -39.61
CA VAL A 534 0.80 -2.96 -38.63
C VAL A 534 2.00 -2.78 -37.66
N PRO A 535 2.23 -1.59 -37.06
CA PRO A 535 3.48 -1.25 -36.36
C PRO A 535 3.88 -2.23 -35.26
N GLN A 536 5.18 -2.32 -34.96
CA GLN A 536 5.82 -3.23 -33.99
C GLN A 536 4.93 -3.57 -32.78
N TRP A 537 4.71 -4.88 -32.57
CA TRP A 537 4.10 -5.42 -31.35
C TRP A 537 4.95 -5.01 -30.14
N PRO A 538 4.36 -4.64 -28.99
CA PRO A 538 5.14 -4.18 -27.85
C PRO A 538 6.07 -5.28 -27.38
N GLU A 539 7.36 -5.00 -27.41
CA GLU A 539 8.38 -5.89 -26.88
C GLU A 539 8.67 -5.50 -25.44
N ARG A 540 8.92 -6.51 -24.61
CA ARG A 540 9.41 -6.28 -23.26
C ARG A 540 10.77 -5.60 -23.39
N GLY A 541 10.90 -4.39 -22.85
CA GLY A 541 12.20 -3.75 -22.74
C GLY A 541 13.16 -4.69 -22.02
N THR A 542 14.43 -4.72 -22.42
CA THR A 542 15.46 -5.45 -21.66
C THR A 542 15.46 -4.87 -20.25
N ALA A 543 14.89 -5.60 -19.29
CA ALA A 543 14.94 -5.19 -17.90
C ALA A 543 16.41 -4.99 -17.54
N VAL A 544 16.77 -3.77 -17.12
CA VAL A 544 18.16 -3.40 -16.79
C VAL A 544 18.68 -4.20 -15.60
N VAL A 545 17.78 -4.86 -14.87
CA VAL A 545 18.04 -5.50 -13.59
C VAL A 545 17.52 -6.94 -13.63
N ASP A 546 18.43 -7.90 -13.64
CA ASP A 546 18.10 -9.28 -13.28
C ASP A 546 17.78 -9.31 -11.78
N PRO A 547 16.55 -9.68 -11.37
CA PRO A 547 16.15 -9.69 -9.96
C PRO A 547 17.04 -10.55 -9.07
N GLN A 548 17.55 -11.68 -9.57
CA GLN A 548 18.38 -12.60 -8.80
C GLN A 548 19.77 -11.98 -8.55
N ASP A 549 20.35 -11.38 -9.59
CA ASP A 549 21.62 -10.66 -9.47
C ASP A 549 21.49 -9.43 -8.59
N ALA A 550 20.37 -8.70 -8.69
CA ALA A 550 20.10 -7.53 -7.87
C ALA A 550 19.89 -7.89 -6.40
N HIS A 551 19.17 -8.98 -6.12
CA HIS A 551 18.99 -9.49 -4.76
C HIS A 551 20.34 -9.80 -4.13
N THR A 552 21.18 -10.52 -4.88
CA THR A 552 22.50 -10.93 -4.38
C THR A 552 23.46 -9.74 -4.24
N ALA A 553 23.44 -8.80 -5.18
CA ALA A 553 24.22 -7.56 -5.10
C ALA A 553 23.80 -6.67 -3.92
N MET A 554 22.49 -6.59 -3.63
CA MET A 554 21.98 -5.88 -2.45
C MET A 554 22.50 -6.53 -1.17
N LEU A 555 22.49 -7.87 -1.08
CA LEU A 555 22.96 -8.57 0.10
C LEU A 555 24.45 -8.34 0.35
N VAL A 556 25.28 -8.32 -0.70
CA VAL A 556 26.71 -7.96 -0.58
C VAL A 556 26.89 -6.53 -0.06
N LYS A 557 26.10 -5.57 -0.54
CA LYS A 557 26.13 -4.18 -0.03
C LYS A 557 25.78 -4.11 1.44
N LEU A 558 24.76 -4.86 1.85
CA LEU A 558 24.34 -4.93 3.25
C LEU A 558 25.39 -5.61 4.13
N ALA A 559 26.03 -6.69 3.66
CA ALA A 559 27.07 -7.38 4.39
C ALA A 559 28.25 -6.46 4.75
N ALA A 560 28.56 -5.47 3.90
CA ALA A 560 29.58 -4.46 4.18
C ALA A 560 29.20 -3.50 5.33
N LEU A 561 27.92 -3.38 5.68
CA LEU A 561 27.42 -2.51 6.76
C LEU A 561 27.38 -3.21 8.13
N LEU A 562 27.56 -4.54 8.20
CA LEU A 562 27.52 -5.30 9.46
C LEU A 562 28.42 -4.73 10.57
N PRO A 563 29.70 -4.37 10.31
CA PRO A 563 30.59 -3.89 11.37
C PRO A 563 30.11 -2.61 12.05
N GLU A 564 29.39 -1.77 11.31
CA GLU A 564 28.87 -0.48 11.77
C GLU A 564 27.62 -0.63 12.66
N LEU A 565 26.96 -1.79 12.61
CA LEU A 565 25.77 -2.08 13.43
C LEU A 565 26.11 -2.76 14.76
N ARG A 566 27.39 -3.01 15.04
CA ARG A 566 27.81 -3.76 16.24
C ARG A 566 27.37 -3.04 17.52
N ILE A 567 26.47 -3.69 18.25
CA ILE A 567 26.04 -3.26 19.59
C ILE A 567 26.53 -4.25 20.64
N LYS A 568 26.94 -3.75 21.80
CA LYS A 568 27.44 -4.59 22.90
C LYS A 568 26.35 -5.45 23.54
N LYS A 569 25.13 -4.95 23.55
CA LYS A 569 23.96 -5.58 24.16
C LYS A 569 22.71 -5.16 23.40
N PHE A 570 21.79 -6.09 23.21
CA PHE A 570 20.51 -5.84 22.59
C PHE A 570 19.64 -4.94 23.49
N GLU A 571 19.08 -3.89 22.88
CA GLU A 571 18.08 -3.02 23.49
C GLU A 571 16.70 -3.46 22.98
N PRO A 572 15.83 -4.08 23.81
CA PRO A 572 14.55 -4.62 23.38
C PRO A 572 13.56 -3.58 22.82
N ARG A 573 13.83 -2.30 23.05
CA ARG A 573 13.05 -1.21 22.49
C ARG A 573 13.33 -1.04 20.99
N GLU A 574 14.53 -1.33 20.49
CA GLU A 574 14.87 -1.11 19.09
C GLU A 574 14.83 -2.40 18.26
N PRO A 575 14.60 -2.32 16.94
CA PRO A 575 14.74 -3.47 16.06
C PRO A 575 16.18 -3.98 16.07
N ASP A 576 16.35 -5.30 16.06
CA ASP A 576 17.66 -5.94 16.06
C ASP A 576 18.29 -5.96 14.65
N LEU A 577 18.72 -4.79 14.17
CA LEU A 577 19.27 -4.66 12.82
C LEU A 577 20.54 -5.52 12.62
N TYR A 578 21.41 -5.58 13.62
CA TYR A 578 22.64 -6.38 13.55
C TYR A 578 22.34 -7.88 13.49
N GLY A 579 21.51 -8.38 14.40
CA GLY A 579 21.18 -9.81 14.48
C GLY A 579 20.41 -10.28 13.26
N GLN A 580 19.45 -9.47 12.79
CA GLN A 580 18.67 -9.76 11.58
C GLN A 580 19.56 -9.78 10.33
N LEU A 581 20.41 -8.77 10.14
CA LEU A 581 21.31 -8.72 9.00
C LEU A 581 22.34 -9.84 9.01
N TYR A 582 22.88 -10.19 10.18
CA TYR A 582 23.80 -11.32 10.32
C TYR A 582 23.18 -12.63 9.80
N GLN A 583 21.91 -12.90 10.15
CA GLN A 583 21.20 -14.08 9.65
C GLN A 583 21.01 -14.05 8.13
N PHE A 584 20.69 -12.88 7.54
CA PHE A 584 20.59 -12.75 6.09
C PHE A 584 21.93 -12.99 5.38
N VAL A 585 23.04 -12.51 5.94
CA VAL A 585 24.37 -12.75 5.36
C VAL A 585 24.76 -14.22 5.45
N VAL A 586 24.49 -14.88 6.57
CA VAL A 586 24.72 -16.33 6.73
C VAL A 586 23.89 -17.15 5.74
N ASP A 587 22.59 -16.89 5.62
CA ASP A 587 21.73 -17.60 4.66
C ASP A 587 22.15 -17.31 3.21
N GLY A 588 22.55 -16.07 2.92
CA GLY A 588 23.08 -15.70 1.62
C GLY A 588 24.39 -16.41 1.27
N ALA A 589 25.32 -16.49 2.22
CA ALA A 589 26.58 -17.23 2.04
C ALA A 589 26.30 -18.70 1.72
N PHE A 590 25.39 -19.33 2.49
CA PHE A 590 24.96 -20.70 2.24
C PHE A 590 24.38 -20.89 0.83
N ARG A 591 23.41 -20.06 0.42
CA ARG A 591 22.80 -20.16 -0.91
C ARG A 591 23.81 -19.93 -2.03
N ALA A 592 24.73 -18.97 -1.86
CA ALA A 592 25.76 -18.67 -2.85
C ALA A 592 26.79 -19.81 -2.98
N ILE A 593 27.12 -20.49 -1.88
CA ILE A 593 27.94 -21.71 -1.89
C ILE A 593 27.24 -22.82 -2.69
N LEU A 594 25.94 -23.06 -2.43
CA LEU A 594 25.19 -24.11 -3.13
C LEU A 594 24.97 -23.81 -4.61
N SER A 595 24.78 -22.54 -4.98
CA SER A 595 24.60 -22.13 -6.39
C SER A 595 25.91 -22.08 -7.18
N GLY A 596 27.07 -22.14 -6.51
CA GLY A 596 28.40 -22.05 -7.12
C GLY A 596 28.82 -20.63 -7.52
N ASP A 597 28.18 -19.60 -6.97
CA ASP A 597 28.50 -18.18 -7.21
C ASP A 597 29.73 -17.75 -6.40
N ARG A 598 30.93 -18.02 -6.95
CA ARG A 598 32.21 -17.86 -6.23
C ARG A 598 32.41 -16.45 -5.67
N ASP A 599 32.21 -15.42 -6.49
CA ASP A 599 32.57 -14.05 -6.15
C ASP A 599 31.75 -13.55 -4.95
N ARG A 600 30.44 -13.80 -4.96
CA ARG A 600 29.54 -13.40 -3.87
C ARG A 600 29.64 -14.32 -2.66
N ALA A 601 29.77 -15.63 -2.86
CA ALA A 601 29.90 -16.59 -1.77
C ALA A 601 31.12 -16.27 -0.90
N LEU A 602 32.26 -15.91 -1.50
CA LEU A 602 33.47 -15.55 -0.77
C LEU A 602 33.27 -14.29 0.09
N ILE A 603 32.67 -13.23 -0.48
CA ILE A 603 32.42 -11.99 0.24
C ILE A 603 31.48 -12.21 1.43
N LEU A 604 30.36 -12.90 1.21
CA LEU A 604 29.36 -13.15 2.25
C LEU A 604 29.90 -14.07 3.35
N TYR A 605 30.65 -15.11 2.98
CA TYR A 605 31.33 -15.98 3.93
C TYR A 605 32.34 -15.20 4.77
N GLN A 606 33.17 -14.38 4.14
CA GLN A 606 34.15 -13.55 4.85
C GLN A 606 33.46 -12.59 5.83
N SER A 607 32.36 -11.95 5.42
CA SER A 607 31.55 -11.11 6.32
C SER A 607 31.02 -11.90 7.51
N ALA A 608 30.46 -13.10 7.29
CA ALA A 608 29.97 -13.95 8.37
C ALA A 608 31.09 -14.40 9.33
N LEU A 609 32.26 -14.76 8.79
CA LEU A 609 33.44 -15.17 9.54
C LEU A 609 33.94 -14.04 10.46
N LEU A 610 33.98 -12.80 9.97
CA LEU A 610 34.43 -11.65 10.76
C LEU A 610 33.47 -11.29 11.91
N GLU A 611 32.18 -11.66 11.81
CA GLU A 611 31.18 -11.39 12.84
C GLU A 611 31.04 -12.50 13.89
N MET A 612 31.76 -13.62 13.78
CA MET A 612 31.68 -14.74 14.75
C MET A 612 31.89 -14.27 16.20
N GLU A 613 32.99 -13.56 16.46
CA GLU A 613 33.36 -13.11 17.80
C GLU A 613 32.50 -11.93 18.29
N PRO A 614 32.24 -10.87 17.50
CA PRO A 614 31.28 -9.84 17.86
C PRO A 614 29.89 -10.38 18.20
N ALA A 615 29.35 -11.31 17.40
CA ALA A 615 28.05 -11.92 17.65
C ALA A 615 28.07 -12.75 18.94
N ARG A 616 29.11 -13.56 19.15
CA ARG A 616 29.30 -14.34 20.39
C ARG A 616 29.34 -13.44 21.62
N MET A 617 30.13 -12.36 21.58
CA MET A 617 30.27 -11.44 22.71
C MET A 617 28.97 -10.73 23.04
N ARG A 618 28.19 -10.36 22.03
CA ARG A 618 26.84 -9.80 22.23
C ARG A 618 25.90 -10.81 22.87
N ILE A 619 25.85 -12.06 22.37
CA ILE A 619 25.00 -13.12 22.95
C ILE A 619 25.34 -13.35 24.43
N LEU A 620 26.63 -13.37 24.78
CA LEU A 620 27.08 -13.50 26.17
C LEU A 620 26.60 -12.37 27.08
N ALA A 621 26.53 -11.14 26.56
CA ALA A 621 26.05 -9.96 27.26
C ALA A 621 24.52 -9.93 27.39
N ASP A 622 23.80 -10.38 26.35
CA ASP A 622 22.34 -10.49 26.34
C ASP A 622 21.85 -11.54 27.34
N LEU A 623 22.58 -12.67 27.42
CA LEU A 623 22.24 -13.78 28.29
C LEU A 623 22.88 -13.71 29.68
N GLU A 624 23.47 -12.59 30.10
CA GLU A 624 24.20 -12.45 31.37
C GLU A 624 23.47 -13.01 32.61
N ARG A 625 22.14 -12.90 32.63
CA ARG A 625 21.25 -13.34 33.72
C ARG A 625 20.77 -14.80 33.61
N HIS A 626 21.06 -15.49 32.52
CA HIS A 626 20.66 -16.88 32.30
C HIS A 626 21.68 -17.85 32.92
N GLU A 627 21.29 -19.12 33.05
CA GLU A 627 22.18 -20.19 33.51
C GLU A 627 23.41 -20.32 32.61
N THR A 628 24.57 -20.62 33.22
CA THR A 628 25.86 -20.70 32.52
C THR A 628 25.83 -21.66 31.33
N ASN A 629 25.18 -22.82 31.46
CA ASN A 629 25.08 -23.78 30.36
C ASN A 629 24.34 -23.17 29.17
N THR A 630 23.16 -22.59 29.39
CA THR A 630 22.39 -21.89 28.35
C THR A 630 23.21 -20.78 27.71
N ARG A 631 23.88 -19.94 28.52
CA ARG A 631 24.74 -18.86 28.00
C ARG A 631 25.81 -19.36 27.05
N VAL A 632 26.49 -20.45 27.42
CA VAL A 632 27.59 -21.01 26.61
C VAL A 632 27.04 -21.65 25.33
N VAL A 633 25.94 -22.42 25.40
CA VAL A 633 25.34 -23.08 24.23
C VAL A 633 25.02 -22.05 23.14
N PHE A 634 24.32 -20.97 23.50
CA PHE A 634 23.94 -19.96 22.52
C PHE A 634 25.15 -19.14 22.04
N ALA A 635 26.13 -18.90 22.91
CA ALA A 635 27.32 -18.12 22.54
C ALA A 635 28.21 -18.83 21.52
N VAL A 636 28.25 -20.15 21.50
CA VAL A 636 29.08 -20.89 20.52
C VAL A 636 28.44 -21.01 19.14
N GLU A 637 27.13 -20.75 18.99
CA GLU A 637 26.40 -20.90 17.72
C GLU A 637 27.01 -20.13 16.52
N PRO A 638 27.49 -18.88 16.65
CA PRO A 638 28.16 -18.18 15.55
C PRO A 638 29.43 -18.88 15.05
N LEU A 639 30.18 -19.52 15.96
CA LEU A 639 31.40 -20.28 15.63
C LEU A 639 31.03 -21.55 14.85
N ILE A 640 30.05 -22.30 15.36
CA ILE A 640 29.54 -23.52 14.71
C ILE A 640 28.97 -23.19 13.33
N THR A 641 28.24 -22.08 13.21
CA THR A 641 27.68 -21.63 11.92
C THR A 641 28.77 -21.36 10.88
N ALA A 642 29.89 -20.75 11.26
CA ALA A 642 31.00 -20.52 10.33
C ALA A 642 31.69 -21.82 9.91
N MET A 643 31.91 -22.75 10.85
CA MET A 643 32.44 -24.09 10.56
C MET A 643 31.49 -24.89 9.66
N ASP A 644 30.19 -24.78 9.89
CA ASP A 644 29.15 -25.43 9.09
C ASP A 644 29.17 -24.93 7.63
N LEU A 645 29.21 -23.60 7.43
CA LEU A 645 29.37 -23.01 6.08
C LEU A 645 30.67 -23.44 5.39
N ALA A 646 31.77 -23.56 6.14
CA ALA A 646 33.04 -24.06 5.62
C ALA A 646 32.93 -25.53 5.19
N GLY A 647 32.21 -26.35 5.95
CA GLY A 647 31.86 -27.72 5.59
C GLY A 647 31.03 -27.81 4.31
N TYR A 648 30.03 -26.95 4.14
CA TYR A 648 29.28 -26.86 2.86
C TYR A 648 30.18 -26.49 1.69
N ALA A 649 31.10 -25.54 1.87
CA ALA A 649 32.02 -25.16 0.81
C ALA A 649 32.99 -26.28 0.42
N LEU A 650 33.49 -27.04 1.40
CA LEU A 650 34.31 -28.24 1.17
C LEU A 650 33.52 -29.30 0.40
N LEU A 651 32.31 -29.62 0.87
CA LEU A 651 31.47 -30.63 0.24
C LEU A 651 31.11 -30.27 -1.21
N MET A 652 30.74 -29.00 -1.45
CA MET A 652 30.44 -28.52 -2.81
C MET A 652 31.66 -28.52 -3.72
N PHE A 653 32.85 -28.20 -3.18
CA PHE A 653 34.11 -28.29 -3.94
C PHE A 653 34.41 -29.73 -4.37
N GLU A 654 34.21 -30.70 -3.48
CA GLU A 654 34.39 -32.13 -3.75
C GLU A 654 33.31 -32.71 -4.70
N LEU A 655 32.11 -32.13 -4.68
CA LEU A 655 30.99 -32.53 -5.54
C LEU A 655 31.13 -32.01 -6.97
N ASP A 656 31.39 -30.72 -7.14
CA ASP A 656 31.41 -30.07 -8.46
C ASP A 656 32.84 -29.95 -9.05
N GLY A 657 33.88 -30.29 -8.30
CA GLY A 657 35.30 -30.12 -8.67
C GLY A 657 35.76 -28.66 -8.74
N LYS A 658 34.88 -27.72 -8.39
CA LYS A 658 35.09 -26.28 -8.36
C LYS A 658 34.28 -25.69 -7.22
N GLY A 659 34.82 -24.70 -6.54
CA GLY A 659 34.17 -24.07 -5.39
C GLY A 659 35.14 -23.23 -4.57
N ILE A 660 34.64 -22.52 -3.57
CA ILE A 660 35.41 -21.52 -2.81
C ILE A 660 36.22 -22.10 -1.64
N TRP A 661 36.25 -23.43 -1.50
CA TRP A 661 36.97 -24.10 -0.40
C TRP A 661 38.45 -23.70 -0.30
N PRO A 662 39.25 -23.63 -1.38
CA PRO A 662 40.66 -23.24 -1.27
C PRO A 662 40.85 -21.86 -0.62
N GLU A 663 40.01 -20.90 -0.97
CA GLU A 663 40.05 -19.55 -0.40
C GLU A 663 39.58 -19.54 1.06
N ILE A 664 38.50 -20.27 1.38
CA ILE A 664 38.03 -20.43 2.76
C ILE A 664 39.09 -21.10 3.63
N LYS A 665 39.76 -22.14 3.11
CA LYS A 665 40.86 -22.82 3.77
C LYS A 665 41.97 -21.84 4.10
N SER A 666 42.38 -21.00 3.15
CA SER A 666 43.40 -19.96 3.40
C SER A 666 42.99 -18.95 4.49
N MET A 667 41.70 -18.61 4.61
CA MET A 667 41.21 -17.74 5.68
C MET A 667 41.34 -18.42 7.05
N TRP A 668 40.93 -19.69 7.15
CA TRP A 668 41.10 -20.47 8.37
C TRP A 668 42.56 -20.73 8.70
N ASP A 669 43.41 -21.00 7.71
CA ASP A 669 44.85 -21.17 7.91
C ASP A 669 45.41 -19.90 8.55
N THR A 670 45.02 -18.72 8.07
CA THR A 670 45.43 -17.43 8.65
C THR A 670 44.93 -17.26 10.11
N LEU A 671 43.75 -17.78 10.44
CA LEU A 671 43.18 -17.72 11.79
C LEU A 671 43.84 -18.70 12.76
N LEU A 672 44.26 -19.88 12.28
CA LEU A 672 44.74 -21.00 13.10
C LEU A 672 46.27 -21.16 13.10
N THR A 673 46.98 -20.59 12.12
CA THR A 673 48.46 -20.66 12.06
C THR A 673 49.06 -20.13 13.35
N ASP A 674 49.89 -20.96 13.99
CA ASP A 674 50.55 -20.71 15.27
C ASP A 674 49.60 -20.43 16.46
N LYS A 675 48.30 -20.77 16.35
CA LYS A 675 47.27 -20.52 17.37
C LYS A 675 46.49 -21.79 17.72
N ARG A 676 47.20 -22.81 18.18
CA ARG A 676 46.63 -24.11 18.58
C ARG A 676 45.51 -24.01 19.62
N GLU A 677 45.60 -23.05 20.54
CA GLU A 677 44.58 -22.75 21.54
C GLU A 677 43.21 -22.41 20.92
N VAL A 678 43.20 -21.78 19.74
CA VAL A 678 41.96 -21.44 19.01
C VAL A 678 41.32 -22.71 18.42
N ALA A 679 42.13 -23.61 17.87
CA ALA A 679 41.63 -24.89 17.35
C ALA A 679 41.02 -25.76 18.47
N GLU A 680 41.69 -25.83 19.62
CA GLU A 680 41.19 -26.52 20.81
C GLU A 680 39.89 -25.89 21.34
N PHE A 681 39.79 -24.56 21.31
CA PHE A 681 38.58 -23.84 21.69
C PHE A 681 37.40 -24.15 20.74
N LEU A 682 37.62 -24.17 19.43
CA LEU A 682 36.60 -24.51 18.43
C LEU A 682 36.11 -25.96 18.60
N LEU A 683 37.04 -26.90 18.83
CA LEU A 683 36.69 -28.28 19.13
C LEU A 683 35.85 -28.39 20.42
N THR A 684 36.25 -27.67 21.46
CA THR A 684 35.50 -27.62 22.72
C THR A 684 34.10 -27.05 22.52
N ALA A 685 33.98 -25.99 21.72
CA ALA A 685 32.70 -25.40 21.37
C ALA A 685 31.76 -26.38 20.65
N ALA A 686 32.27 -27.15 19.68
CA ALA A 686 31.51 -28.20 18.99
C ALA A 686 31.05 -29.30 19.96
N SER A 687 31.96 -29.78 20.83
CA SER A 687 31.62 -30.81 21.83
C SER A 687 30.50 -30.37 22.79
N PHE A 688 30.40 -29.07 23.07
CA PHE A 688 29.37 -28.52 23.94
C PHE A 688 27.99 -28.50 23.28
N VAL A 689 27.93 -28.26 21.96
CA VAL A 689 26.69 -28.35 21.18
C VAL A 689 26.23 -29.80 21.06
N ASP A 690 27.14 -30.73 20.78
CA ASP A 690 26.81 -32.17 20.71
C ASP A 690 26.39 -32.76 22.05
N GLY A 691 27.04 -32.33 23.14
CA GLY A 691 26.76 -32.81 24.49
C GLY A 691 25.46 -32.26 25.10
N THR A 692 24.88 -31.20 24.52
CA THR A 692 23.70 -30.53 25.07
C THR A 692 22.48 -30.75 24.19
N PHE A 693 21.46 -31.43 24.72
CA PHE A 693 20.17 -31.55 24.05
C PHE A 693 19.37 -30.24 24.18
N ALA A 694 19.79 -29.21 23.43
CA ALA A 694 19.14 -27.92 23.36
C ALA A 694 18.61 -27.68 21.94
N MET A 695 17.31 -27.40 21.80
CA MET A 695 16.74 -26.90 20.55
C MET A 695 17.09 -25.41 20.41
N THR A 696 18.29 -25.14 19.88
CA THR A 696 18.71 -23.79 19.54
C THR A 696 18.17 -23.39 18.16
N VAL A 697 18.09 -22.08 17.92
CA VAL A 697 17.77 -21.56 16.57
C VAL A 697 18.82 -22.02 15.55
N GLY A 698 20.09 -22.05 15.94
CA GLY A 698 21.17 -22.54 15.08
C GLY A 698 21.03 -24.01 14.69
N GLY A 699 20.59 -24.89 15.61
CA GLY A 699 20.33 -26.29 15.31
C GLY A 699 19.17 -26.51 14.32
N LEU A 700 18.12 -25.69 14.44
CA LEU A 700 17.00 -25.71 13.47
C LEU A 700 17.46 -25.24 12.08
N GLU A 701 18.28 -24.18 12.01
CA GLU A 701 18.83 -23.69 10.74
C GLU A 701 19.78 -24.70 10.10
N ARG A 702 20.65 -25.38 10.88
CA ARG A 702 21.49 -26.49 10.37
C ARG A 702 20.64 -27.59 9.75
N SER A 703 19.58 -28.02 10.45
CA SER A 703 18.64 -29.02 9.94
C SER A 703 17.99 -28.58 8.62
N ARG A 704 17.59 -27.30 8.50
CA ARG A 704 17.05 -26.74 7.24
C ARG A 704 18.07 -26.81 6.11
N ARG A 705 19.32 -26.40 6.37
CA ARG A 705 20.40 -26.42 5.37
C ARG A 705 20.72 -27.85 4.91
N SER A 706 20.73 -28.81 5.82
CA SER A 706 20.94 -30.23 5.47
C SER A 706 19.83 -30.77 4.57
N ILE A 707 18.56 -30.36 4.79
CA ILE A 707 17.45 -30.70 3.90
C ILE A 707 17.65 -30.09 2.50
N GLU A 708 18.07 -28.83 2.42
CA GLU A 708 18.33 -28.16 1.13
C GLU A 708 19.50 -28.81 0.37
N MET A 709 20.57 -29.19 1.07
CA MET A 709 21.67 -29.95 0.47
C MET A 709 21.22 -31.34 0.00
N GLY A 710 20.31 -32.00 0.71
CA GLY A 710 19.67 -33.23 0.25
C GLY A 710 18.99 -33.07 -1.12
N ARG A 711 18.29 -31.94 -1.34
CA ARG A 711 17.68 -31.63 -2.66
C ARG A 711 18.73 -31.40 -3.75
N VAL A 712 19.90 -30.84 -3.40
CA VAL A 712 21.03 -30.70 -4.35
C VAL A 712 21.54 -32.08 -4.75
N PHE A 713 21.73 -32.99 -3.80
CA PHE A 713 22.13 -34.37 -4.11
C PHE A 713 21.09 -35.09 -4.99
N GLU A 714 19.79 -34.96 -4.70
CA GLU A 714 18.73 -35.51 -5.55
C GLU A 714 18.79 -34.93 -6.98
N ALA A 715 18.94 -33.61 -7.11
CA ALA A 715 19.04 -32.95 -8.41
C ALA A 715 20.29 -33.36 -9.21
N ARG A 716 21.40 -33.67 -8.50
CA ARG A 716 22.66 -34.16 -9.07
C ARG A 716 22.69 -35.70 -9.24
N GLN A 717 21.62 -36.40 -8.87
CA GLN A 717 21.53 -37.87 -8.88
C GLN A 717 22.66 -38.55 -8.06
N VAL A 718 23.04 -37.92 -6.95
CA VAL A 718 24.04 -38.46 -6.01
C VAL A 718 23.31 -39.10 -4.85
N GLY A 719 23.57 -40.39 -4.64
CA GLY A 719 22.79 -41.24 -3.74
C GLY A 719 21.86 -42.19 -4.51
N GLY A 720 21.29 -43.18 -3.81
CA GLY A 720 20.54 -44.26 -4.45
C GLY A 720 19.56 -44.92 -3.50
N ASP A 721 18.50 -45.49 -4.05
CA ASP A 721 17.53 -46.30 -3.31
C ASP A 721 18.26 -47.54 -2.79
N GLU A 722 18.26 -47.71 -1.46
CA GLU A 722 18.99 -48.76 -0.75
C GLU A 722 18.34 -50.14 -1.01
N ARG A 723 18.49 -50.67 -2.21
CA ARG A 723 18.04 -52.00 -2.63
C ARG A 723 18.98 -52.64 -3.65
N THR A 724 20.27 -52.70 -3.35
CA THR A 724 21.15 -53.72 -3.94
C THR A 724 21.32 -54.85 -2.92
N TRP A 725 20.62 -55.96 -3.18
CA TRP A 725 20.74 -57.23 -2.44
C TRP A 725 22.01 -58.02 -2.82
N ASP A 726 22.80 -57.46 -3.74
CA ASP A 726 24.12 -57.94 -4.13
C ASP A 726 25.15 -57.28 -3.20
N GLY A 727 26.02 -58.08 -2.58
CA GLY A 727 27.11 -57.64 -1.70
C GLY A 727 28.19 -56.79 -2.36
N SER A 728 27.93 -56.20 -3.54
CA SER A 728 28.76 -55.17 -4.15
C SER A 728 28.79 -53.92 -3.25
N ARG A 729 29.99 -53.53 -2.81
CA ARG A 729 30.20 -52.29 -2.04
C ARG A 729 29.79 -51.10 -2.90
N TRP A 730 28.68 -50.46 -2.52
CA TRP A 730 28.12 -49.34 -3.25
C TRP A 730 28.89 -48.05 -2.91
N ARG A 731 29.50 -47.44 -3.94
CA ARG A 731 30.15 -46.13 -3.86
C ARG A 731 29.30 -45.12 -4.65
N PRO A 732 28.64 -44.17 -3.97
CA PRO A 732 27.78 -43.19 -4.64
C PRO A 732 28.52 -42.14 -5.47
N HIS A 733 29.80 -41.87 -5.18
CA HIS A 733 30.57 -40.80 -5.85
C HIS A 733 32.09 -41.06 -5.84
N GLU A 734 32.83 -40.47 -6.78
CA GLU A 734 34.30 -40.59 -6.83
C GLU A 734 34.99 -39.96 -5.62
N SER A 735 34.51 -38.83 -5.10
CA SER A 735 35.01 -38.28 -3.84
C SER A 735 34.60 -39.17 -2.65
N ALA A 736 35.58 -39.49 -1.78
CA ALA A 736 35.35 -40.20 -0.53
C ALA A 736 34.49 -39.40 0.46
N ILE A 737 34.62 -38.06 0.44
CA ILE A 737 33.83 -37.13 1.26
C ILE A 737 32.36 -37.18 0.83
N VAL A 738 32.12 -37.04 -0.48
CA VAL A 738 30.76 -37.10 -1.04
C VAL A 738 30.13 -38.47 -0.82
N SER A 739 30.91 -39.55 -0.96
CA SER A 739 30.43 -40.91 -0.69
C SER A 739 30.08 -41.16 0.78
N ALA A 740 30.80 -40.53 1.71
CA ALA A 740 30.50 -40.63 3.13
C ALA A 740 29.19 -39.92 3.49
N LEU A 741 28.89 -38.78 2.87
CA LEU A 741 27.73 -37.94 3.17
C LEU A 741 26.52 -38.16 2.23
N ALA A 742 26.65 -39.06 1.25
CA ALA A 742 25.57 -39.37 0.33
C ALA A 742 24.35 -39.94 1.09
N PRO A 743 23.12 -39.45 0.79
CA PRO A 743 21.93 -39.85 1.53
C PRO A 743 21.61 -41.35 1.36
N ARG A 744 21.44 -42.06 2.49
CA ARG A 744 21.04 -43.49 2.56
C ARG A 744 19.59 -43.67 3.00
N GLY A 745 18.66 -42.94 2.38
CA GLY A 745 17.22 -43.06 2.59
C GLY A 745 16.57 -42.02 3.52
N TYR A 746 17.24 -41.55 4.58
CA TYR A 746 16.71 -40.53 5.51
C TYR A 746 17.36 -39.14 5.36
N GLY A 747 18.04 -38.87 4.23
CA GLY A 747 18.80 -37.64 4.00
C GLY A 747 20.22 -37.67 4.57
N ILE A 748 20.87 -36.51 4.63
CA ILE A 748 22.19 -36.32 5.28
C ILE A 748 21.96 -36.36 6.80
N GLN A 749 22.67 -37.24 7.50
CA GLN A 749 22.49 -37.44 8.96
C GLN A 749 23.48 -36.65 9.81
N ASP A 750 24.59 -36.20 9.22
CA ASP A 750 25.66 -35.51 9.93
C ASP A 750 25.60 -34.00 9.66
N ASP A 751 25.90 -33.19 10.68
CA ASP A 751 26.03 -31.74 10.53
C ASP A 751 27.38 -31.40 9.88
N LEU A 752 27.42 -30.43 8.96
CA LEU A 752 28.63 -30.22 8.15
C LEU A 752 29.77 -29.49 8.86
N TYR A 753 29.54 -28.93 10.05
CA TYR A 753 30.65 -28.51 10.89
C TYR A 753 31.50 -29.72 11.34
N GLU A 754 30.91 -30.92 11.43
CA GLU A 754 31.63 -32.15 11.78
C GLU A 754 32.55 -32.59 10.64
N LEU A 755 32.13 -32.39 9.38
CA LEU A 755 32.99 -32.57 8.21
C LEU A 755 34.21 -31.63 8.28
N PHE A 756 33.98 -30.35 8.61
CA PHE A 756 35.08 -29.40 8.77
C PHE A 756 36.05 -29.80 9.89
N ILE A 757 35.54 -30.38 10.99
CA ILE A 757 36.39 -30.90 12.07
C ILE A 757 37.22 -32.08 11.58
N ALA A 758 36.57 -33.08 10.99
CA ALA A 758 37.18 -34.34 10.58
C ALA A 758 38.23 -34.18 9.47
N GLU A 759 38.05 -33.23 8.56
CA GLU A 759 38.90 -33.07 7.38
C GLU A 759 39.88 -31.90 7.45
N TYR A 760 39.67 -30.93 8.34
CA TYR A 760 40.50 -29.72 8.37
C TYR A 760 40.97 -29.33 9.78
N LEU A 761 40.07 -29.30 10.77
CA LEU A 761 40.46 -28.89 12.13
C LEU A 761 41.41 -29.89 12.78
N VAL A 762 41.29 -31.19 12.47
CA VAL A 762 42.15 -32.27 13.00
C VAL A 762 43.64 -32.00 12.80
N ASP A 763 44.04 -31.43 11.67
CA ASP A 763 45.44 -31.12 11.35
C ASP A 763 46.03 -30.00 12.22
N HIS A 764 45.17 -29.22 12.89
CA HIS A 764 45.54 -28.10 13.75
C HIS A 764 45.41 -28.45 15.25
N LEU A 765 44.99 -29.66 15.56
CA LEU A 765 44.80 -30.17 16.91
C LEU A 765 45.98 -31.05 17.36
N PRO A 766 46.09 -31.35 18.66
CA PRO A 766 46.95 -32.42 19.15
C PRO A 766 46.62 -33.80 18.57
N ASP A 767 47.67 -34.60 18.32
CA ASP A 767 47.57 -35.98 17.84
C ASP A 767 46.68 -36.87 18.74
N ASP A 768 46.49 -36.50 20.01
CA ASP A 768 45.66 -37.19 21.00
C ASP A 768 44.29 -36.52 21.27
N ALA A 769 43.94 -35.50 20.50
CA ALA A 769 42.66 -34.80 20.64
C ALA A 769 41.48 -35.71 20.26
N LYS A 770 40.45 -35.73 21.11
CA LYS A 770 39.20 -36.46 20.83
C LYS A 770 38.26 -35.57 20.03
N LEU A 771 38.01 -35.92 18.76
CA LEU A 771 37.19 -35.10 17.85
C LEU A 771 35.70 -35.09 18.24
N GLY A 772 35.26 -36.12 18.97
CA GLY A 772 33.86 -36.32 19.35
C GLY A 772 33.23 -37.43 18.52
N HIS A 773 32.23 -38.11 19.09
CA HIS A 773 31.74 -39.37 18.54
C HIS A 773 31.31 -39.31 17.08
N LYS A 774 30.60 -38.25 16.67
CA LYS A 774 30.11 -38.12 15.30
C LYS A 774 31.20 -37.74 14.30
N ALA A 775 32.06 -36.78 14.66
CA ALA A 775 33.21 -36.41 13.84
C ALA A 775 34.19 -37.59 13.65
N ASP A 776 34.44 -38.39 14.69
CA ASP A 776 35.24 -39.62 14.61
C ASP A 776 34.57 -40.65 13.68
N MET A 777 33.25 -40.86 13.79
CA MET A 777 32.52 -41.77 12.89
C MET A 777 32.59 -41.31 11.42
N LEU A 778 32.47 -40.01 11.18
CA LEU A 778 32.56 -39.44 9.84
C LEU A 778 33.98 -39.57 9.28
N ALA A 779 35.02 -39.28 10.08
CA ALA A 779 36.41 -39.48 9.69
C ALA A 779 36.71 -40.95 9.33
N ASP A 780 36.24 -41.90 10.15
CA ASP A 780 36.36 -43.34 9.88
C ASP A 780 35.61 -43.76 8.61
N GLN A 781 34.47 -43.14 8.33
CA GLN A 781 33.71 -43.39 7.10
C GLN A 781 34.43 -42.85 5.86
N ILE A 782 35.00 -41.65 5.92
CA ILE A 782 35.79 -41.08 4.83
C ILE A 782 37.07 -41.91 4.62
N ALA A 783 37.77 -42.30 5.68
CA ALA A 783 38.97 -43.12 5.60
C ALA A 783 38.71 -44.49 4.94
N ARG A 784 37.55 -45.11 5.22
CA ARG A 784 37.11 -46.35 4.55
C ARG A 784 37.00 -46.16 3.03
N TYR A 785 36.33 -45.11 2.56
CA TYR A 785 36.19 -44.82 1.13
C TYR A 785 37.52 -44.40 0.46
N ARG A 786 38.43 -43.76 1.20
CA ARG A 786 39.80 -43.49 0.72
C ARG A 786 40.59 -44.78 0.51
N GLY A 787 40.55 -45.70 1.47
CA GLY A 787 41.22 -47.01 1.38
C GLY A 787 40.68 -47.89 0.24
N GLU A 788 39.40 -47.78 -0.09
CA GLU A 788 38.79 -48.48 -1.23
C GLU A 788 39.27 -47.97 -2.60
N SER A 789 39.71 -46.71 -2.69
CA SER A 789 40.28 -46.15 -3.94
C SER A 789 41.68 -46.68 -4.24
N GLY A 790 42.48 -46.99 -3.21
CA GLY A 790 43.80 -47.59 -3.38
C GLY A 790 43.77 -49.06 -3.80
N ALA A 791 42.75 -49.81 -3.37
CA ALA A 791 42.61 -51.23 -3.70
C ALA A 791 42.16 -51.49 -5.15
N SER A 792 41.55 -50.52 -5.83
CA SER A 792 41.15 -50.66 -7.24
C SER A 792 42.28 -50.43 -8.24
N ASP A 793 43.31 -49.66 -7.87
CA ASP A 793 44.50 -49.47 -8.74
C ASP A 793 45.48 -50.65 -8.64
N ASP A 794 45.62 -51.27 -7.46
CA ASP A 794 46.47 -52.47 -7.29
C ASP A 794 45.91 -53.70 -8.04
N ALA A 795 44.60 -53.75 -8.31
CA ALA A 795 43.98 -54.82 -9.10
C ALA A 795 44.23 -54.73 -10.61
N GLN A 796 44.72 -53.59 -11.13
CA GLN A 796 45.14 -53.47 -12.54
C GLN A 796 46.63 -53.79 -12.74
N GLY A 797 47.44 -53.86 -11.68
CA GLY A 797 48.87 -54.19 -11.74
C GLY A 797 49.20 -55.68 -11.75
N GLU A 798 48.26 -56.58 -11.38
CA GLU A 798 48.51 -58.03 -11.27
C GLU A 798 47.97 -58.87 -12.45
N SER A 799 47.51 -58.24 -13.55
CA SER A 799 47.04 -58.99 -14.75
C SER A 799 48.05 -59.12 -15.90
N ASP A 800 49.27 -58.61 -15.74
CA ASP A 800 50.39 -58.85 -16.67
C ASP A 800 51.57 -59.54 -15.95
N ALA A 801 51.39 -60.84 -15.65
CA ALA A 801 52.48 -61.80 -15.41
C ALA A 801 52.07 -63.23 -15.79
#